data_AF-A0A517NWF0-F1
#
_entry.id   AF-A0A517NWF0-F1
#
_cell.length_a   1.000
_cell.length_b   1.000
_cell.length_c   1.000
_cell.angle_alpha   90.00
_cell.angle_beta   90.00
_cell.angle_gamma   90.00
#
_symmetry.space_group_name_H-M   'P 1'
#
loop_
_entity.id
_entity.type
_entity.pdbx_description
1 polymer ?
#
loop_
_entity_poly.entity_id
_entity_poly.type
_entity_poly.pdbx_seq_one_letter_code
_entity_poly.pdbx_strand_id
1 'polypeptide(L)'
;MSTDQTLPDRGTAASSAAANTNQCGSCQTTNTKESKFCAGCGQSLYEPCVSCNATVMLTQRFCGSCGADLDESLNAKRENNNSQIAKSVALVKENDHDQAIQILRSVIKTDDYRLSESIEKAEQVLQRVIHLRERTAADVAQLQDQAKAAAEASDHERVIACLEKLPKQLLSDDSAKLLQHSRSTIEQLMSLNAELQAAMKASNWKLLGHLVNRLLSLAPENPNYQKIAPKVAKRLFASAEKRFALHDFDSAADCLDAIPDCQRDEEFDTLVERITDLRWIVSEVDREPFATVGLGRLAVRLAKQTDTDESKKRVKDLAATIRKTPQLPHALNRWKGNASSWMGGEIGMLGQVTRINVSDELRLQMLKNPSGFCIAIGLAIQGMGKSRISDSFLPSKKGLLSSLTRKKSKSAWGIDLGTTGLRAVQLVDTPDGLSIQNIYTDVFDAPTDDQTGSAKQDQATPDKSVQGLQKFAQLHADMLADSPIWTNLSAPEIVNRLVKLPPLKDKVAAEALDQEVSRMIPVDASELGIVRWLSPMPDDETKGRPATIAVARNASIQKQVNRFDTANLQVAGVQSDPIALANFVAYEFADQLKSKDDEHDDAIAIVDSGATSTSAIIVSARSCAVWTFEHAGDELTKTIARETKKTLTDAEILKLNPASIQHPAAVFSEIEIKYESLRQRLERSVSKAQDDRDAPTVIQTWIVGGTTRCHGWVRHVLTS
;
A
#
# COMPACT_ATOMS: atom_id res chain seq x y z
N MET A 1 145.04 5.96 45.13
CA MET A 1 145.61 7.32 45.04
C MET A 1 144.92 8.02 43.87
N SER A 2 144.35 9.19 44.16
CA SER A 2 144.17 10.35 43.26
C SER A 2 143.32 10.25 41.98
N THR A 3 142.24 11.06 41.96
CA THR A 3 141.75 12.03 40.94
C THR A 3 141.90 11.67 39.45
N ASP A 4 140.90 11.82 38.57
CA ASP A 4 140.28 13.10 38.20
C ASP A 4 139.09 12.93 37.21
N GLN A 5 138.43 14.04 36.95
CA GLN A 5 137.18 14.43 36.27
C GLN A 5 136.73 13.85 34.90
N THR A 6 135.40 14.05 34.74
CA THR A 6 134.41 14.04 33.65
C THR A 6 134.71 14.80 32.35
N LEU A 7 134.05 14.42 31.20
CA LEU A 7 133.28 15.23 30.18
C LEU A 7 133.22 14.55 28.76
N PRO A 8 132.39 14.99 27.77
CA PRO A 8 131.22 14.27 27.21
C PRO A 8 131.37 13.89 25.71
N ASP A 9 130.36 13.28 25.04
CA ASP A 9 129.70 13.88 23.87
C ASP A 9 128.48 13.10 23.30
N ARG A 10 127.61 13.93 22.72
CA ARG A 10 126.40 13.82 21.89
C ARG A 10 126.05 12.52 21.13
N GLY A 11 124.74 12.24 21.14
CA GLY A 11 123.90 12.45 19.95
C GLY A 11 122.99 11.29 19.51
N THR A 12 121.67 11.44 19.65
CA THR A 12 120.65 11.25 18.58
C THR A 12 119.22 11.49 19.09
N ALA A 13 118.40 12.05 18.20
CA ALA A 13 117.05 12.59 18.43
C ALA A 13 115.93 11.63 18.01
N ALA A 14 114.76 11.74 18.64
CA ALA A 14 113.38 11.62 18.10
C ALA A 14 112.38 11.38 19.26
N SER A 15 111.11 11.78 19.26
CA SER A 15 110.29 12.85 18.68
C SER A 15 108.85 12.59 19.18
N SER A 16 108.10 13.67 19.40
CA SER A 16 106.71 13.80 19.83
C SER A 16 105.65 13.01 19.03
N ALA A 17 104.83 12.18 19.70
CA ALA A 17 103.64 11.54 19.10
C ALA A 17 102.38 11.46 19.98
N ALA A 18 102.30 12.19 21.11
CA ALA A 18 101.19 12.04 22.08
C ALA A 18 99.99 13.01 21.92
N ALA A 19 99.96 13.91 20.92
CA ALA A 19 99.00 15.05 20.89
C ALA A 19 97.78 14.91 19.93
N ASN A 20 97.69 13.83 19.14
CA ASN A 20 96.76 13.75 17.99
C ASN A 20 95.70 12.65 18.06
N THR A 21 95.39 12.15 19.24
CA THR A 21 94.41 11.08 19.44
C THR A 21 93.24 11.50 20.32
N ASN A 22 92.07 10.88 20.14
CA ASN A 22 90.92 10.95 21.03
C ASN A 22 90.49 9.54 21.47
N GLN A 23 90.07 9.39 22.72
CA GLN A 23 89.55 8.10 23.22
C GLN A 23 88.04 8.03 23.04
N CYS A 24 87.57 6.90 22.53
CA CYS A 24 86.15 6.64 22.44
C CYS A 24 85.56 6.45 23.84
N GLY A 25 84.59 7.28 24.23
CA GLY A 25 83.95 7.15 25.54
C GLY A 25 83.11 5.89 25.73
N SER A 26 82.81 5.14 24.67
CA SER A 26 82.08 3.86 24.71
C SER A 26 83.01 2.65 24.95
N CYS A 27 84.02 2.44 24.10
CA CYS A 27 84.89 1.25 24.15
C CYS A 27 86.36 1.54 24.50
N GLN A 28 86.70 2.80 24.81
CA GLN A 28 88.06 3.26 25.13
C GLN A 28 89.11 3.11 24.02
N THR A 29 88.71 2.69 22.81
CA THR A 29 89.62 2.62 21.65
C THR A 29 90.15 4.03 21.33
N THR A 30 91.47 4.13 21.16
CA THR A 30 92.16 5.35 20.75
C THR A 30 91.99 5.55 19.25
N ASN A 31 91.46 6.70 18.86
CA ASN A 31 91.20 7.10 17.47
C ASN A 31 92.02 8.36 17.11
N THR A 32 92.21 8.61 15.83
CA THR A 32 92.75 9.89 15.34
C THR A 32 91.69 10.99 15.45
N LYS A 33 92.08 12.25 15.69
CA LYS A 33 91.13 13.36 15.85
C LYS A 33 90.23 13.57 14.63
N GLU A 34 90.64 13.18 13.43
CA GLU A 34 89.87 13.28 12.20
C GLU A 34 88.76 12.20 12.07
N SER A 35 88.82 11.14 12.89
CA SER A 35 87.84 10.05 12.85
C SER A 35 86.49 10.53 13.35
N LYS A 36 85.47 10.49 12.50
CA LYS A 36 84.08 10.82 12.90
C LYS A 36 83.44 9.72 13.76
N PHE A 37 83.86 8.48 13.55
CA PHE A 37 83.38 7.29 14.23
C PHE A 37 84.56 6.50 14.82
N CYS A 38 84.30 5.78 15.90
CA CYS A 38 85.28 4.92 16.55
C CYS A 38 85.63 3.71 15.68
N ALA A 39 86.91 3.43 15.47
CA ALA A 39 87.40 2.27 14.73
C ALA A 39 87.16 0.93 15.46
N GLY A 40 86.96 0.96 16.78
CA GLY A 40 86.70 -0.24 17.59
C GLY A 40 85.23 -0.65 17.66
N CYS A 41 84.33 0.32 17.87
CA CYS A 41 82.90 0.04 18.09
C CYS A 41 81.94 0.81 17.16
N GLY A 42 82.43 1.66 16.25
CA GLY A 42 81.60 2.42 15.31
C GLY A 42 80.86 3.63 15.91
N GLN A 43 80.94 3.86 17.22
CA GLN A 43 80.26 4.98 17.88
C GLN A 43 80.73 6.35 17.36
N SER A 44 79.82 7.31 17.17
CA SER A 44 80.21 8.70 16.87
C SER A 44 81.11 9.24 17.97
N LEU A 45 82.19 9.91 17.58
CA LEU A 45 83.12 10.56 18.51
C LEU A 45 82.77 12.03 18.76
N TYR A 46 81.91 12.59 17.92
CA TYR A 46 81.54 14.00 17.93
C TYR A 46 80.03 14.22 17.83
N GLU A 47 79.56 15.32 18.42
CA GLU A 47 78.20 15.82 18.32
C GLU A 47 78.21 17.35 18.17
N PRO A 48 77.14 17.98 17.66
CA PRO A 48 77.00 19.43 17.72
C PRO A 48 76.69 19.90 19.15
N CYS A 49 77.33 20.99 19.58
CA CYS A 49 77.00 21.68 20.83
C CYS A 49 75.56 22.22 20.77
N VAL A 50 74.78 22.00 21.83
CA VAL A 50 73.37 22.41 21.90
C VAL A 50 73.15 23.93 21.88
N SER A 51 74.16 24.74 22.21
CA SER A 51 74.05 26.20 22.28
C SER A 51 74.61 26.91 21.04
N CYS A 52 75.74 26.46 20.49
CA CYS A 52 76.42 27.15 19.38
C CYS A 52 76.63 26.28 18.14
N ASN A 53 76.19 25.01 18.16
CA ASN A 53 76.31 24.05 17.07
C ASN A 53 77.74 23.68 16.65
N ALA A 54 78.77 24.16 17.37
CA ALA A 54 80.16 23.75 17.16
C ALA A 54 80.33 22.25 17.41
N THR A 55 81.17 21.58 16.62
CA THR A 55 81.47 20.16 16.79
C THR A 55 82.28 19.94 18.07
N VAL A 56 81.70 19.22 19.03
CA VAL A 56 82.30 18.88 20.32
C VAL A 56 82.47 17.38 20.45
N MET A 57 83.44 16.93 21.25
CA MET A 57 83.60 15.49 21.51
C MET A 57 82.51 15.00 22.46
N LEU A 58 82.02 13.76 22.31
CA LEU A 58 81.03 13.20 23.26
C LEU A 58 81.57 13.08 24.69
N THR A 59 82.90 13.02 24.86
CA THR A 59 83.60 12.98 26.16
C THR A 59 83.94 14.36 26.73
N GLN A 60 83.61 15.45 26.01
CA GLN A 60 83.91 16.81 26.40
C GLN A 60 82.81 17.37 27.32
N ARG A 61 83.22 17.92 28.47
CA ARG A 61 82.30 18.48 29.47
C ARG A 61 81.81 19.89 29.14
N PHE A 62 82.69 20.77 28.65
CA PHE A 62 82.33 22.15 28.29
C PHE A 62 82.67 22.43 26.83
N CYS A 63 81.79 23.13 26.11
CA CYS A 63 82.07 23.53 24.73
C CYS A 63 83.27 24.48 24.66
N GLY A 64 84.29 24.11 23.88
CA GLY A 64 85.50 24.92 23.70
C GLY A 64 85.27 26.22 22.92
N SER A 65 84.13 26.37 22.23
CA SER A 65 83.80 27.58 21.45
C SER A 65 82.93 28.58 22.22
N CYS A 66 81.92 28.11 22.98
CA CYS A 66 80.95 29.00 23.65
C CYS A 66 80.85 28.82 25.17
N GLY A 67 81.57 27.86 25.77
CA GLY A 67 81.57 27.61 27.22
C GLY A 67 80.36 26.87 27.80
N ALA A 68 79.41 26.42 26.98
CA ALA A 68 78.21 25.71 27.46
C ALA A 68 78.56 24.39 28.17
N ASP A 69 77.84 24.07 29.26
CA ASP A 69 77.94 22.80 29.98
C ASP A 69 77.18 21.69 29.22
N LEU A 70 77.95 20.77 28.64
CA LEU A 70 77.44 19.66 27.84
C LEU A 70 76.95 18.51 28.73
N ASP A 71 77.46 18.39 29.96
CA ASP A 71 76.99 17.40 30.95
C ASP A 71 75.61 17.77 31.48
N GLU A 72 75.34 19.06 31.73
CA GLU A 72 74.01 19.55 32.11
C GLU A 72 72.97 19.23 31.02
N SER A 73 73.34 19.48 29.76
CA SER A 73 72.50 19.19 28.59
C SER A 73 72.24 17.70 28.42
N LEU A 74 73.24 16.86 28.69
CA LEU A 74 73.12 15.39 28.68
C LEU A 74 72.23 14.88 29.83
N ASN A 75 72.35 15.46 31.03
CA ASN A 75 71.51 15.10 32.17
C ASN A 75 70.04 15.47 31.91
N ALA A 76 69.76 16.62 31.30
CA ALA A 76 68.41 16.99 30.87
C ALA A 76 67.81 15.97 29.87
N LYS A 77 68.62 15.45 28.93
CA LYS A 77 68.18 14.37 28.01
C LYS A 77 67.87 13.07 28.76
N ARG A 78 68.70 12.68 29.75
CA ARG A 78 68.45 11.49 30.60
C ARG A 78 67.16 11.63 31.39
N GLU A 79 66.94 12.79 32.00
CA GLU A 79 65.73 13.06 32.79
C GLU A 79 64.48 13.06 31.92
N ASN A 80 64.55 13.64 30.72
CA ASN A 80 63.48 13.53 29.73
C ASN A 80 63.20 12.07 29.33
N ASN A 81 64.23 11.27 29.02
CA ASN A 81 64.05 9.84 28.71
C ASN A 81 63.36 9.09 29.85
N ASN A 82 63.80 9.31 31.09
CA ASN A 82 63.19 8.70 32.27
C ASN A 82 61.74 9.14 32.46
N SER A 83 61.42 10.41 32.22
CA SER A 83 60.05 10.94 32.25
C SER A 83 59.16 10.31 31.17
N GLN A 84 59.67 10.15 29.94
CA GLN A 84 58.96 9.46 28.87
C GLN A 84 58.68 7.98 29.20
N ILE A 85 59.65 7.27 29.78
CA ILE A 85 59.47 5.89 30.25
C ILE A 85 58.41 5.82 31.36
N ALA A 86 58.42 6.77 32.30
CA ALA A 86 57.38 6.84 33.34
C ALA A 86 55.99 7.10 32.74
N LYS A 87 55.90 7.99 31.75
CA LYS A 87 54.66 8.27 31.01
C LYS A 87 54.16 7.04 30.27
N SER A 88 55.02 6.24 29.62
CA SER A 88 54.58 5.01 28.96
C SER A 88 54.02 4.00 29.97
N VAL A 89 54.59 3.90 31.17
CA VAL A 89 54.05 3.03 32.23
C VAL A 89 52.68 3.51 32.72
N ALA A 90 52.43 4.82 32.75
CA ALA A 90 51.11 5.36 33.07
C ALA A 90 50.08 5.02 31.99
N LEU A 91 50.42 5.18 30.71
CA LEU A 91 49.55 4.82 29.57
C LEU A 91 49.20 3.33 29.55
N VAL A 92 50.14 2.46 29.92
CA VAL A 92 49.87 1.02 30.07
C VAL A 92 48.79 0.74 31.12
N LYS A 93 48.78 1.49 32.24
CA LYS A 93 47.72 1.35 33.25
C LYS A 93 46.34 1.77 32.73
N GLU A 94 46.32 2.63 31.71
CA GLU A 94 45.12 3.09 31.03
C GLU A 94 44.72 2.18 29.85
N ASN A 95 45.46 1.08 29.61
CA ASN A 95 45.36 0.19 28.44
C ASN A 95 45.73 0.82 27.08
N ASP A 96 46.38 1.99 27.07
CA ASP A 96 46.90 2.59 25.83
C ASP A 96 48.31 2.06 25.52
N HIS A 97 48.35 0.79 25.14
CA HIS A 97 49.60 0.08 24.85
C HIS A 97 50.30 0.64 23.60
N ASP A 98 49.55 1.11 22.61
CA ASP A 98 50.12 1.58 21.35
C ASP A 98 50.84 2.92 21.52
N GLN A 99 50.27 3.87 22.26
CA GLN A 99 50.99 5.10 22.60
C GLN A 99 52.20 4.82 23.50
N ALA A 100 52.08 3.90 24.46
CA ALA A 100 53.20 3.50 25.31
C ALA A 100 54.36 2.93 24.47
N ILE A 101 54.06 2.04 23.51
CA ILE A 101 55.04 1.49 22.57
C ILE A 101 55.68 2.59 21.71
N GLN A 102 54.88 3.55 21.21
CA GLN A 102 55.38 4.65 20.39
C GLN A 102 56.37 5.53 21.18
N ILE A 103 56.05 5.87 22.43
CA ILE A 103 56.94 6.63 23.32
C ILE A 103 58.23 5.86 23.58
N LEU A 104 58.15 4.58 23.93
CA LEU A 104 59.33 3.76 24.22
C LEU A 104 60.25 3.63 22.99
N ARG A 105 59.68 3.41 21.80
CA ARG A 105 60.46 3.38 20.53
C ARG A 105 61.16 4.71 20.25
N SER A 106 60.58 5.84 20.64
CA SER A 106 61.21 7.15 20.47
C SER A 106 62.46 7.33 21.34
N VAL A 107 62.45 6.76 22.55
CA VAL A 107 63.61 6.76 23.46
C VAL A 107 64.73 5.86 22.91
N ILE A 108 64.36 4.67 22.41
CA ILE A 108 65.30 3.64 21.91
C ILE A 108 66.03 4.06 20.63
N LYS A 109 65.43 4.92 19.79
CA LYS A 109 66.01 5.35 18.49
C LYS A 109 67.34 6.13 18.62
N THR A 110 67.79 6.46 19.83
CA THR A 110 68.96 7.31 20.04
C THR A 110 70.26 6.49 20.09
N ASP A 111 71.19 6.73 19.17
CA ASP A 111 72.50 6.02 19.10
C ASP A 111 73.58 6.62 20.02
N ASP A 112 73.22 7.16 21.20
CA ASP A 112 74.18 7.77 22.14
C ASP A 112 74.51 6.83 23.30
N TYR A 113 75.75 6.33 23.36
CA TYR A 113 76.21 5.43 24.41
C TYR A 113 76.04 6.00 25.84
N ARG A 114 76.00 7.33 26.01
CA ARG A 114 75.85 7.99 27.32
C ARG A 114 74.43 7.88 27.88
N LEU A 115 73.47 7.47 27.04
CA LEU A 115 72.07 7.22 27.37
C LEU A 115 71.74 5.72 27.48
N SER A 116 72.74 4.84 27.38
CA SER A 116 72.58 3.38 27.34
C SER A 116 71.70 2.83 28.46
N GLU A 117 71.87 3.30 29.71
CA GLU A 117 71.05 2.88 30.85
C GLU A 117 69.55 3.17 30.64
N SER A 118 69.22 4.36 30.11
CA SER A 118 67.84 4.73 29.82
C SER A 118 67.27 3.97 28.62
N ILE A 119 68.12 3.64 27.64
CA ILE A 119 67.76 2.86 26.45
C ILE A 119 67.49 1.41 26.85
N GLU A 120 68.38 0.75 27.58
CA GLU A 120 68.21 -0.62 28.09
C GLU A 120 66.93 -0.73 28.94
N LYS A 121 66.67 0.26 29.80
CA LYS A 121 65.44 0.32 30.58
C LYS A 121 64.20 0.46 29.68
N ALA A 122 64.25 1.30 28.65
CA ALA A 122 63.16 1.45 27.69
C ALA A 122 62.92 0.17 26.88
N GLU A 123 63.97 -0.55 26.46
CA GLU A 123 63.87 -1.84 25.76
C GLU A 123 63.21 -2.91 26.64
N GLN A 124 63.62 -3.03 27.90
CA GLN A 124 63.01 -3.96 28.85
C GLN A 124 61.53 -3.66 29.08
N VAL A 125 61.16 -2.39 29.22
CA VAL A 125 59.75 -1.98 29.35
C VAL A 125 59.00 -2.25 28.05
N LEU A 126 59.57 -1.94 26.88
CA LEU A 126 58.94 -2.16 25.58
C LEU A 126 58.59 -3.64 25.36
N GLN A 127 59.51 -4.56 25.66
CA GLN A 127 59.25 -5.99 25.56
C GLN A 127 58.08 -6.42 26.44
N ARG A 128 58.03 -5.93 27.69
CA ARG A 128 56.91 -6.20 28.60
C ARG A 128 55.59 -5.64 28.10
N VAL A 129 55.59 -4.42 27.55
CA VAL A 129 54.37 -3.77 27.03
C VAL A 129 53.85 -4.47 25.77
N ILE A 130 54.73 -4.88 24.85
CA ILE A 130 54.34 -5.66 23.67
C ILE A 130 53.67 -6.97 24.10
N HIS A 131 54.32 -7.71 25.01
CA HIS A 131 53.77 -8.96 25.53
C HIS A 131 52.42 -8.74 26.24
N LEU A 132 52.30 -7.68 27.04
CA LEU A 132 51.05 -7.34 27.70
C LEU A 132 49.95 -6.98 26.70
N ARG A 133 50.26 -6.22 25.64
CA ARG A 133 49.31 -5.88 24.58
C ARG A 133 48.77 -7.11 23.86
N GLU A 134 49.66 -8.03 23.48
CA GLU A 134 49.27 -9.28 22.82
C GLU A 134 48.37 -10.13 23.72
N ARG A 135 48.71 -10.22 25.02
CA ARG A 135 47.89 -10.90 26.01
C ARG A 135 46.53 -10.24 26.20
N THR A 136 46.47 -8.92 26.35
CA THR A 136 45.21 -8.17 26.48
C THR A 136 44.35 -8.35 25.23
N ALA A 137 44.93 -8.30 24.03
CA ALA A 137 44.19 -8.53 22.79
C ALA A 137 43.61 -9.95 22.72
N ALA A 138 44.37 -10.97 23.14
CA ALA A 138 43.91 -12.35 23.20
C ALA A 138 42.78 -12.53 24.25
N ASP A 139 42.92 -11.95 25.44
CA ASP A 139 41.90 -11.99 26.50
C ASP A 139 40.60 -11.29 26.06
N VAL A 140 40.69 -10.14 25.38
CA VAL A 140 39.55 -9.42 24.79
C VAL A 140 38.84 -10.27 23.75
N ALA A 141 39.58 -10.82 22.78
CA ALA A 141 39.03 -11.67 21.73
C ALA A 141 38.31 -12.90 22.32
N GLN A 142 38.93 -13.56 23.31
CA GLN A 142 38.33 -14.70 23.99
C GLN A 142 37.02 -14.34 24.70
N LEU A 143 36.97 -13.21 25.41
CA LEU A 143 35.75 -12.77 26.09
C LEU A 143 34.64 -12.38 25.10
N GLN A 144 35.00 -11.77 23.97
CA GLN A 144 34.06 -11.43 22.90
C GLN A 144 33.49 -12.69 22.23
N ASP A 145 34.33 -13.68 21.94
CA ASP A 145 33.88 -14.96 21.36
C ASP A 145 32.97 -15.72 22.32
N GLN A 146 33.31 -15.76 23.62
CA GLN A 146 32.44 -16.34 24.65
C GLN A 146 31.10 -15.61 24.76
N ALA A 147 31.11 -14.28 24.72
CA ALA A 147 29.88 -13.49 24.75
C ALA A 147 29.04 -13.74 23.50
N LYS A 148 29.65 -13.85 22.31
CA LYS A 148 28.94 -14.15 21.08
C LYS A 148 28.30 -15.55 21.10
N ALA A 149 29.05 -16.57 21.54
CA ALA A 149 28.52 -17.92 21.70
C ALA A 149 27.38 -17.96 22.74
N ALA A 150 27.51 -17.21 23.84
CA ALA A 150 26.43 -17.08 24.82
C ALA A 150 25.19 -16.39 24.25
N ALA A 151 25.36 -15.35 23.43
CA ALA A 151 24.26 -14.68 22.75
C ALA A 151 23.54 -15.60 21.74
N GLU A 152 24.29 -16.41 20.99
CA GLU A 152 23.75 -17.44 20.10
C GLU A 152 22.94 -18.50 20.87
N ALA A 153 23.32 -18.78 22.12
CA ALA A 153 22.57 -19.64 23.05
C ALA A 153 21.49 -18.90 23.87
N SER A 154 21.24 -17.61 23.61
CA SER A 154 20.32 -16.74 24.39
C SER A 154 20.64 -16.65 25.90
N ASP A 155 21.89 -16.90 26.30
CA ASP A 155 22.37 -16.77 27.67
C ASP A 155 22.85 -15.32 27.94
N HIS A 156 21.89 -14.42 28.12
CA HIS A 156 22.14 -13.00 28.34
C HIS A 156 22.92 -12.70 29.63
N GLU A 157 22.76 -13.52 30.68
CA GLU A 157 23.53 -13.37 31.91
C GLU A 157 25.01 -13.63 31.65
N ARG A 158 25.33 -14.66 30.87
CA ARG A 158 26.70 -14.98 30.49
C ARG A 158 27.31 -13.95 29.56
N VAL A 159 26.53 -13.39 28.63
CA VAL A 159 26.94 -12.25 27.78
C VAL A 159 27.42 -11.08 28.65
N ILE A 160 26.59 -10.68 29.62
CA ILE A 160 26.89 -9.57 30.53
C ILE A 160 28.15 -9.91 31.34
N ALA A 161 28.22 -11.09 31.95
CA ALA A 161 29.35 -11.52 32.76
C ALA A 161 30.68 -11.60 32.00
N CYS A 162 30.66 -11.86 30.69
CA CYS A 162 31.85 -11.84 29.85
C CYS A 162 32.27 -10.40 29.49
N LEU A 163 31.33 -9.57 29.05
CA LEU A 163 31.64 -8.22 28.53
C LEU A 163 31.89 -7.18 29.64
N GLU A 164 31.31 -7.33 30.84
CA GLU A 164 31.58 -6.42 31.97
C GLU A 164 33.01 -6.51 32.51
N LYS A 165 33.73 -7.59 32.20
CA LYS A 165 35.15 -7.73 32.54
C LYS A 165 36.05 -6.80 31.72
N LEU A 166 35.55 -6.29 30.59
CA LEU A 166 36.30 -5.42 29.70
C LEU A 166 36.15 -3.95 30.14
N PRO A 167 37.26 -3.21 30.29
CA PRO A 167 37.22 -1.76 30.41
C PRO A 167 36.47 -1.13 29.23
N LYS A 168 35.77 -0.02 29.48
CA LYS A 168 34.96 0.67 28.45
C LYS A 168 35.76 1.01 27.19
N GLN A 169 37.04 1.35 27.34
CA GLN A 169 37.95 1.70 26.24
C GLN A 169 38.26 0.52 25.32
N LEU A 170 38.15 -0.72 25.82
CA LEU A 170 38.42 -1.95 25.07
C LEU A 170 37.12 -2.61 24.58
N LEU A 171 35.97 -2.03 24.87
CA LEU A 171 34.67 -2.52 24.43
C LEU A 171 34.39 -1.99 23.02
N SER A 172 34.31 -2.88 22.02
CA SER A 172 33.89 -2.48 20.67
C SER A 172 32.44 -1.97 20.66
N ASP A 173 32.07 -1.17 19.64
CA ASP A 173 30.69 -0.69 19.49
C ASP A 173 29.67 -1.83 19.44
N ASP A 174 30.01 -2.94 18.77
CA ASP A 174 29.13 -4.11 18.67
C ASP A 174 29.01 -4.85 20.00
N SER A 175 30.12 -5.00 20.73
CA SER A 175 30.09 -5.55 22.10
C SER A 175 29.29 -4.64 23.05
N ALA A 176 29.40 -3.32 22.91
CA ALA A 176 28.64 -2.36 23.71
C ALA A 176 27.13 -2.47 23.46
N LYS A 177 26.72 -2.53 22.18
CA LYS A 177 25.32 -2.75 21.79
C LYS A 177 24.80 -4.09 22.30
N LEU A 178 25.59 -5.17 22.16
CA LEU A 178 25.22 -6.50 22.63
C LEU A 178 25.05 -6.56 24.15
N LEU A 179 25.95 -5.89 24.90
CA LEU A 179 25.86 -5.77 26.36
C LEU A 179 24.61 -5.00 26.77
N GLN A 180 24.33 -3.86 26.14
CA GLN A 180 23.14 -3.07 26.42
C GLN A 180 21.85 -3.84 26.09
N HIS A 181 21.81 -4.51 24.94
CA HIS A 181 20.67 -5.34 24.54
C HIS A 181 20.41 -6.45 25.56
N SER A 182 21.44 -7.20 25.97
CA SER A 182 21.32 -8.27 26.96
C SER A 182 20.81 -7.76 28.32
N ARG A 183 21.28 -6.58 28.78
CA ARG A 183 20.76 -5.95 30.00
C ARG A 183 19.27 -5.63 29.90
N SER A 184 18.86 -4.98 28.81
CA SER A 184 17.46 -4.65 28.59
C SER A 184 16.58 -5.90 28.52
N THR A 185 17.05 -6.98 27.88
CA THR A 185 16.33 -8.25 27.83
C THR A 185 16.14 -8.86 29.21
N ILE A 186 17.16 -8.86 30.08
CA ILE A 186 17.03 -9.35 31.46
C ILE A 186 16.02 -8.51 32.25
N GLU A 187 16.08 -7.18 32.16
CA GLU A 187 15.12 -6.30 32.83
C GLU A 187 13.68 -6.59 32.38
N GLN A 188 13.47 -6.77 31.07
CA GLN A 188 12.17 -7.15 30.52
C GLN A 188 11.72 -8.52 31.03
N LEU A 189 12.59 -9.53 31.04
CA LEU A 189 12.28 -10.86 31.57
C LEU A 189 11.90 -10.79 33.05
N MET A 190 12.59 -9.99 33.86
CA MET A 190 12.26 -9.80 35.27
C MET A 190 10.87 -9.18 35.45
N SER A 191 10.57 -8.11 34.72
CA SER A 191 9.25 -7.46 34.78
C SER A 191 8.13 -8.40 34.34
N LEU A 192 8.29 -9.04 33.18
CA LEU A 192 7.30 -9.96 32.62
C LEU A 192 7.09 -11.18 33.51
N ASN A 193 8.12 -11.69 34.17
CA ASN A 193 7.98 -12.76 35.16
C ASN A 193 7.17 -12.32 36.38
N ALA A 194 7.38 -11.10 36.88
CA ALA A 194 6.61 -10.56 37.99
C ALA A 194 5.11 -10.44 37.62
N GLU A 195 4.83 -9.93 36.42
CA GLU A 195 3.48 -9.85 35.86
C GLU A 195 2.86 -11.24 35.65
N LEU A 196 3.64 -12.21 35.15
CA LEU A 196 3.19 -13.59 34.98
C LEU A 196 2.75 -14.17 36.32
N GLN A 197 3.55 -14.00 37.38
CA GLN A 197 3.19 -14.48 38.73
C GLN A 197 1.93 -13.80 39.27
N ALA A 198 1.77 -12.49 39.05
CA ALA A 198 0.56 -11.77 39.45
C ALA A 198 -0.68 -12.26 38.70
N ALA A 199 -0.57 -12.44 37.37
CA ALA A 199 -1.64 -12.95 36.53
C ALA A 199 -2.01 -14.41 36.87
N MET A 200 -1.04 -15.24 37.26
CA MET A 200 -1.27 -16.61 37.74
C MET A 200 -2.10 -16.61 39.02
N LYS A 201 -1.78 -15.74 39.99
CA LYS A 201 -2.55 -15.58 41.23
C LYS A 201 -3.97 -15.10 40.97
N ALA A 202 -4.13 -14.16 40.04
CA ALA A 202 -5.44 -13.63 39.65
C ALA A 202 -6.25 -14.58 38.73
N SER A 203 -5.67 -15.70 38.28
CA SER A 203 -6.27 -16.58 37.27
C SER A 203 -6.71 -15.86 35.99
N ASN A 204 -5.97 -14.81 35.60
CA ASN A 204 -6.26 -14.05 34.38
C ASN A 204 -5.64 -14.75 33.16
N TRP A 205 -6.34 -15.77 32.64
CA TRP A 205 -5.84 -16.63 31.56
C TRP A 205 -5.52 -15.89 30.25
N LYS A 206 -6.29 -14.85 29.90
CA LYS A 206 -6.02 -14.05 28.69
C LYS A 206 -4.68 -13.32 28.81
N LEU A 207 -4.47 -12.60 29.92
CA LEU A 207 -3.20 -11.94 30.20
C LEU A 207 -2.04 -12.94 30.28
N LEU A 208 -2.25 -14.09 30.93
CA LEU A 208 -1.24 -15.15 30.99
C LEU A 208 -0.81 -15.63 29.60
N GLY A 209 -1.77 -15.80 28.68
CA GLY A 209 -1.49 -16.20 27.31
C GLY A 209 -0.56 -15.23 26.60
N HIS A 210 -0.90 -13.94 26.60
CA HIS A 210 -0.06 -12.89 26.00
C HIS A 210 1.32 -12.80 26.66
N LEU A 211 1.40 -12.85 28.00
CA LEU A 211 2.66 -12.81 28.74
C LEU A 211 3.55 -14.02 28.39
N VAL A 212 2.98 -15.23 28.36
CA VAL A 212 3.72 -16.44 27.98
C VAL A 212 4.22 -16.37 26.54
N ASN A 213 3.41 -15.87 25.61
CA ASN A 213 3.85 -15.71 24.22
C ASN A 213 5.03 -14.73 24.13
N ARG A 214 4.94 -13.59 24.82
CA ARG A 214 6.02 -12.60 24.86
C ARG A 214 7.28 -13.17 25.51
N LEU A 215 7.15 -13.90 26.62
CA LEU A 215 8.27 -14.55 27.31
C LEU A 215 8.95 -15.61 26.43
N LEU A 216 8.19 -16.41 25.69
CA LEU A 216 8.73 -17.39 24.73
C LEU A 216 9.41 -16.71 23.53
N SER A 217 8.96 -15.53 23.11
CA SER A 217 9.67 -14.77 22.07
C SER A 217 11.04 -14.22 22.53
N LEU A 218 11.19 -13.95 23.83
CA LEU A 218 12.45 -13.45 24.43
C LEU A 218 13.37 -14.58 24.90
N ALA A 219 12.80 -15.71 25.35
CA ALA A 219 13.54 -16.86 25.84
C ALA A 219 12.86 -18.18 25.37
N PRO A 220 13.02 -18.56 24.08
CA PRO A 220 12.31 -19.69 23.48
C PRO A 220 12.59 -21.04 24.16
N GLU A 221 13.83 -21.23 24.63
CA GLU A 221 14.31 -22.47 25.25
C GLU A 221 14.03 -22.56 26.76
N ASN A 222 13.33 -21.59 27.34
CA ASN A 222 13.07 -21.60 28.78
C ASN A 222 12.08 -22.71 29.15
N PRO A 223 12.48 -23.72 29.96
CA PRO A 223 11.66 -24.89 30.24
C PRO A 223 10.42 -24.56 31.09
N ASN A 224 10.41 -23.44 31.83
CA ASN A 224 9.24 -23.04 32.61
C ASN A 224 8.15 -22.52 31.68
N TYR A 225 8.49 -21.68 30.72
CA TYR A 225 7.52 -21.11 29.77
C TYR A 225 6.97 -22.20 28.85
N GLN A 226 7.83 -23.08 28.34
CA GLN A 226 7.43 -24.24 27.54
C GLN A 226 6.47 -25.18 28.31
N LYS A 227 6.62 -25.32 29.63
CA LYS A 227 5.70 -26.11 30.48
C LYS A 227 4.38 -25.40 30.78
N ILE A 228 4.36 -24.07 30.83
CA ILE A 228 3.16 -23.27 31.14
C ILE A 228 2.29 -23.09 29.90
N ALA A 229 2.90 -22.86 28.72
CA ALA A 229 2.21 -22.63 27.45
C ALA A 229 1.07 -23.63 27.15
N PRO A 230 1.28 -24.96 27.18
CA PRO A 230 0.20 -25.91 26.88
C PRO A 230 -0.95 -25.86 27.90
N LYS A 231 -0.66 -25.54 29.17
CA LYS A 231 -1.69 -25.42 30.22
C LYS A 231 -2.57 -24.20 29.99
N VAL A 232 -1.94 -23.08 29.62
CA VAL A 232 -2.64 -21.82 29.32
C VAL A 232 -3.45 -21.97 28.04
N ALA A 233 -2.86 -22.52 26.97
CA ALA A 233 -3.53 -22.80 25.71
C ALA A 233 -4.78 -23.67 25.90
N LYS A 234 -4.65 -24.81 26.60
CA LYS A 234 -5.79 -25.70 26.89
C LYS A 234 -6.93 -25.00 27.64
N ARG A 235 -6.61 -24.12 28.59
CA ARG A 235 -7.62 -23.36 29.35
C ARG A 235 -8.31 -22.30 28.50
N LEU A 236 -7.55 -21.57 27.70
CA LEU A 236 -8.06 -20.56 26.78
C LEU A 236 -8.93 -21.18 25.69
N PHE A 237 -8.47 -22.28 25.08
CA PHE A 237 -9.22 -23.01 24.06
C PHE A 237 -10.56 -23.52 24.60
N ALA A 238 -10.57 -24.21 25.75
CA ALA A 238 -11.81 -24.65 26.38
C ALA A 238 -12.75 -23.48 26.76
N SER A 239 -12.18 -22.32 27.13
CA SER A 239 -12.99 -21.12 27.36
C SER A 239 -13.55 -20.55 26.06
N ALA A 240 -12.81 -20.62 24.95
CA ALA A 240 -13.26 -20.19 23.64
C ALA A 240 -14.42 -21.09 23.16
N GLU A 241 -14.28 -22.41 23.26
CA GLU A 241 -15.34 -23.37 22.92
C GLU A 241 -16.61 -23.14 23.74
N LYS A 242 -16.47 -22.91 25.05
CA LYS A 242 -17.61 -22.60 25.92
C LYS A 242 -18.32 -21.32 25.48
N ARG A 243 -17.57 -20.26 25.17
CA ARG A 243 -18.13 -18.98 24.72
C ARG A 243 -18.77 -19.10 23.34
N PHE A 244 -18.15 -19.86 22.44
CA PHE A 244 -18.68 -20.20 21.13
C PHE A 244 -20.04 -20.93 21.25
N ALA A 245 -20.15 -21.91 22.15
CA ALA A 245 -21.39 -22.62 22.41
C ALA A 245 -22.50 -21.71 23.01
N LEU A 246 -22.11 -20.61 23.65
CA LEU A 246 -23.02 -19.57 24.14
C LEU A 246 -23.29 -18.47 23.10
N HIS A 247 -22.75 -18.60 21.88
CA HIS A 247 -22.83 -17.62 20.79
C HIS A 247 -22.19 -16.26 21.10
N ASP A 248 -21.29 -16.20 22.09
CA ASP A 248 -20.46 -15.05 22.44
C ASP A 248 -19.16 -15.11 21.62
N PHE A 249 -19.29 -14.85 20.32
CA PHE A 249 -18.20 -15.04 19.35
C PHE A 249 -17.05 -14.05 19.54
N ASP A 250 -17.32 -12.82 19.96
CA ASP A 250 -16.27 -11.82 20.21
C ASP A 250 -15.38 -12.26 21.38
N SER A 251 -15.97 -12.65 22.51
CA SER A 251 -15.17 -13.11 23.63
C SER A 251 -14.51 -14.47 23.38
N ALA A 252 -15.07 -15.30 22.50
CA ALA A 252 -14.43 -16.54 22.06
C ALA A 252 -13.17 -16.24 21.23
N ALA A 253 -13.24 -15.28 20.30
CA ALA A 253 -12.09 -14.80 19.54
C ALA A 253 -10.99 -14.26 20.45
N ASP A 254 -11.32 -13.39 21.42
CA ASP A 254 -10.34 -12.87 22.38
C ASP A 254 -9.59 -13.97 23.15
N CYS A 255 -10.28 -15.09 23.46
CA CYS A 255 -9.64 -16.21 24.15
C CYS A 255 -8.63 -16.91 23.23
N LEU A 256 -8.94 -17.05 21.94
CA LEU A 256 -8.04 -17.64 20.95
C LEU A 256 -6.85 -16.72 20.63
N ASP A 257 -7.08 -15.42 20.51
CA ASP A 257 -6.00 -14.43 20.28
C ASP A 257 -4.95 -14.44 21.40
N ALA A 258 -5.35 -14.80 22.62
CA ALA A 258 -4.45 -14.96 23.76
C ALA A 258 -3.66 -16.28 23.77
N ILE A 259 -3.98 -17.26 22.91
CA ILE A 259 -3.23 -18.52 22.86
C ILE A 259 -1.82 -18.25 22.29
N PRO A 260 -0.74 -18.69 22.97
CA PRO A 260 0.63 -18.53 22.48
C PRO A 260 0.82 -19.15 21.10
N ASP A 261 1.62 -18.50 20.25
CA ASP A 261 1.80 -18.88 18.84
C ASP A 261 2.31 -20.31 18.68
N CYS A 262 3.20 -20.76 19.58
CA CYS A 262 3.75 -22.12 19.57
C CYS A 262 2.74 -23.23 19.95
N GLN A 263 1.51 -22.88 20.32
CA GLN A 263 0.44 -23.81 20.71
C GLN A 263 -0.75 -23.76 19.76
N ARG A 264 -0.62 -23.08 18.61
CA ARG A 264 -1.66 -23.03 17.58
C ARG A 264 -1.49 -24.21 16.64
N ASP A 265 -2.52 -25.04 16.57
CA ASP A 265 -2.60 -26.25 15.75
C ASP A 265 -3.82 -26.19 14.82
N GLU A 266 -4.10 -27.30 14.12
CA GLU A 266 -5.21 -27.38 13.18
C GLU A 266 -6.59 -27.21 13.85
N GLU A 267 -6.74 -27.64 15.12
CA GLU A 267 -7.97 -27.44 15.88
C GLU A 267 -8.19 -25.96 16.22
N PHE A 268 -7.11 -25.24 16.57
CA PHE A 268 -7.09 -23.78 16.71
C PHE A 268 -7.55 -23.10 15.43
N ASP A 269 -6.90 -23.39 14.30
CA ASP A 269 -7.21 -22.75 13.02
C ASP A 269 -8.67 -22.96 12.63
N THR A 270 -9.17 -24.19 12.76
CA THR A 270 -10.57 -24.54 12.46
C THR A 270 -11.57 -23.74 13.29
N LEU A 271 -11.29 -23.56 14.59
CA LEU A 271 -12.19 -22.81 15.47
C LEU A 271 -12.13 -21.30 15.20
N VAL A 272 -10.95 -20.75 14.93
CA VAL A 272 -10.77 -19.34 14.52
C VAL A 272 -11.55 -19.05 13.25
N GLU A 273 -11.44 -19.88 12.22
CA GLU A 273 -12.17 -19.71 10.96
C GLU A 273 -13.68 -19.68 11.19
N ARG A 274 -14.21 -20.65 11.96
CA ARG A 274 -15.64 -20.73 12.29
C ARG A 274 -16.14 -19.51 13.05
N ILE A 275 -15.38 -19.03 14.04
CA ILE A 275 -15.71 -17.82 14.80
C ILE A 275 -15.71 -16.60 13.90
N THR A 276 -14.68 -16.47 13.07
CA THR A 276 -14.50 -15.33 12.15
C THR A 276 -15.67 -15.25 11.16
N ASP A 277 -16.03 -16.37 10.54
CA ASP A 277 -17.18 -16.43 9.65
C ASP A 277 -18.49 -16.07 10.34
N LEU A 278 -18.75 -16.61 11.53
CA LEU A 278 -19.99 -16.33 12.26
C LEU A 278 -20.09 -14.87 12.71
N ARG A 279 -18.98 -14.27 13.17
CA ARG A 279 -18.91 -12.83 13.50
C ARG A 279 -19.22 -11.97 12.28
N TRP A 280 -18.62 -12.31 11.13
CA TRP A 280 -18.89 -11.62 9.88
C TRP A 280 -20.37 -11.76 9.48
N ILE A 281 -20.93 -12.98 9.46
CA ILE A 281 -22.35 -13.20 9.10
C ILE A 281 -23.30 -12.42 10.03
N VAL A 282 -23.05 -12.42 11.34
CA VAL A 282 -23.85 -11.64 12.31
C VAL A 282 -23.78 -10.14 11.97
N SER A 283 -22.57 -9.62 11.72
CA SER A 283 -22.34 -8.24 11.31
C SER A 283 -23.12 -7.89 10.05
N GLU A 284 -23.05 -8.73 9.01
CA GLU A 284 -23.77 -8.53 7.75
C GLU A 284 -25.28 -8.47 7.97
N VAL A 285 -25.85 -9.43 8.70
CA VAL A 285 -27.29 -9.49 8.98
C VAL A 285 -27.77 -8.26 9.76
N ASP A 286 -26.92 -7.64 10.60
CA ASP A 286 -27.34 -6.51 11.42
C ASP A 286 -27.02 -5.14 10.82
N ARG A 287 -26.06 -5.05 9.88
CA ARG A 287 -25.60 -3.77 9.32
C ARG A 287 -26.05 -3.52 7.89
N GLU A 288 -26.51 -4.53 7.16
CA GLU A 288 -26.97 -4.32 5.79
C GLU A 288 -28.19 -3.37 5.73
N PRO A 289 -28.18 -2.39 4.81
CA PRO A 289 -29.28 -1.44 4.65
C PRO A 289 -30.55 -2.05 4.06
N PHE A 290 -30.41 -3.13 3.28
CA PHE A 290 -31.48 -3.69 2.47
C PHE A 290 -31.66 -5.19 2.69
N ALA A 291 -32.92 -5.63 2.71
CA ALA A 291 -33.27 -7.03 2.79
C ALA A 291 -33.12 -7.68 1.40
N THR A 292 -32.00 -8.35 1.17
CA THR A 292 -31.72 -9.05 -0.09
C THR A 292 -31.85 -10.56 0.07
N VAL A 293 -32.02 -11.27 -1.05
CA VAL A 293 -32.03 -12.75 -1.06
C VAL A 293 -30.70 -13.31 -0.54
N GLY A 294 -29.58 -12.69 -0.89
CA GLY A 294 -28.25 -13.06 -0.39
C GLY A 294 -28.16 -12.95 1.13
N LEU A 295 -28.62 -11.84 1.70
CA LEU A 295 -28.69 -11.62 3.15
C LEU A 295 -29.60 -12.65 3.85
N GLY A 296 -30.75 -12.97 3.24
CA GLY A 296 -31.64 -14.01 3.74
C GLY A 296 -30.96 -15.39 3.80
N ARG A 297 -30.14 -15.75 2.81
CA ARG A 297 -29.38 -17.01 2.82
C ARG A 297 -28.29 -17.02 3.89
N LEU A 298 -27.62 -15.89 4.12
CA LEU A 298 -26.66 -15.73 5.21
C LEU A 298 -27.33 -15.91 6.58
N ALA A 299 -28.51 -15.31 6.77
CA ALA A 299 -29.30 -15.50 8.00
C ALA A 299 -29.74 -16.96 8.19
N VAL A 300 -30.10 -17.67 7.11
CA VAL A 300 -30.42 -19.12 7.19
C VAL A 300 -29.18 -19.92 7.60
N ARG A 301 -28.01 -19.60 7.06
CA ARG A 301 -26.75 -20.24 7.45
C ARG A 301 -26.44 -19.99 8.91
N LEU A 302 -26.56 -18.75 9.38
CA LEU A 302 -26.42 -18.39 10.79
C LEU A 302 -27.34 -19.25 11.66
N ALA A 303 -28.64 -19.27 11.35
CA ALA A 303 -29.62 -20.01 12.13
C ALA A 303 -29.36 -21.52 12.16
N LYS A 304 -28.84 -22.11 11.07
CA LYS A 304 -28.43 -23.53 11.07
C LYS A 304 -27.21 -23.80 11.93
N GLN A 305 -26.28 -22.85 12.03
CA GLN A 305 -25.04 -23.01 12.79
C GLN A 305 -25.21 -22.69 14.28
N THR A 306 -26.16 -21.82 14.64
CA THR A 306 -26.40 -21.40 16.03
C THR A 306 -27.63 -22.02 16.66
N ASP A 307 -28.67 -22.33 15.89
CA ASP A 307 -29.95 -22.91 16.35
C ASP A 307 -30.73 -22.11 17.43
N THR A 308 -30.41 -20.83 17.62
CA THR A 308 -31.07 -19.96 18.60
C THR A 308 -32.41 -19.40 18.12
N ASP A 309 -33.31 -19.07 19.05
CA ASP A 309 -34.57 -18.38 18.73
C ASP A 309 -34.33 -17.02 18.07
N GLU A 310 -33.27 -16.31 18.48
CA GLU A 310 -32.91 -15.03 17.87
C GLU A 310 -32.51 -15.19 16.39
N SER A 311 -31.66 -16.17 16.08
CA SER A 311 -31.23 -16.43 14.70
C SER A 311 -32.40 -16.89 13.81
N LYS A 312 -33.31 -17.72 14.34
CA LYS A 312 -34.56 -18.13 13.67
C LYS A 312 -35.49 -16.93 13.44
N LYS A 313 -35.59 -16.02 14.40
CA LYS A 313 -36.36 -14.78 14.26
C LYS A 313 -35.77 -13.89 13.16
N ARG A 314 -34.44 -13.71 13.10
CA ARG A 314 -33.77 -12.96 12.02
C ARG A 314 -34.15 -13.50 10.63
N VAL A 315 -34.17 -14.83 10.45
CA VAL A 315 -34.60 -15.47 9.20
C VAL A 315 -36.06 -15.15 8.88
N LYS A 316 -36.96 -15.28 9.85
CA LYS A 316 -38.39 -15.01 9.66
C LYS A 316 -38.64 -13.55 9.29
N ASP A 317 -37.99 -12.62 9.99
CA ASP A 317 -38.14 -11.19 9.79
C ASP A 317 -37.58 -10.77 8.41
N LEU A 318 -36.40 -11.27 8.01
CA LEU A 318 -35.84 -11.04 6.68
C LEU A 318 -36.75 -11.60 5.58
N ALA A 319 -37.24 -12.83 5.73
CA ALA A 319 -38.13 -13.45 4.76
C ALA A 319 -39.45 -12.68 4.61
N ALA A 320 -40.01 -12.19 5.73
CA ALA A 320 -41.20 -11.34 5.72
C ALA A 320 -40.91 -10.02 4.99
N THR A 321 -39.78 -9.36 5.28
CA THR A 321 -39.38 -8.10 4.66
C THR A 321 -39.10 -8.25 3.16
N ILE A 322 -38.43 -9.31 2.72
CA ILE A 322 -38.18 -9.58 1.30
C ILE A 322 -39.49 -9.74 0.51
N ARG A 323 -40.52 -10.36 1.12
CA ARG A 323 -41.83 -10.60 0.48
C ARG A 323 -42.75 -9.39 0.46
N LYS A 324 -42.47 -8.33 1.22
CA LYS A 324 -43.28 -7.11 1.20
C LYS A 324 -43.17 -6.45 -0.17
N THR A 325 -44.29 -5.95 -0.69
CA THR A 325 -44.26 -5.04 -1.83
C THR A 325 -43.50 -3.77 -1.42
N PRO A 326 -42.47 -3.36 -2.17
CA PRO A 326 -41.73 -2.14 -1.87
C PRO A 326 -42.63 -0.91 -1.79
N GLN A 327 -42.30 -0.02 -0.85
CA GLN A 327 -43.09 1.20 -0.58
C GLN A 327 -43.00 2.22 -1.72
N LEU A 328 -41.85 2.23 -2.43
CA LEU A 328 -41.68 2.87 -3.73
C LEU A 328 -41.56 1.75 -4.78
N PRO A 329 -42.13 1.91 -5.99
CA PRO A 329 -41.99 0.92 -7.08
C PRO A 329 -40.53 0.53 -7.40
N HIS A 330 -39.58 1.36 -6.97
CA HIS A 330 -38.16 1.29 -7.28
C HIS A 330 -37.27 0.98 -6.06
N ALA A 331 -37.77 0.64 -4.87
CA ALA A 331 -36.90 0.48 -3.70
C ALA A 331 -36.61 -1.00 -3.37
N LEU A 332 -35.38 -1.30 -2.94
CA LEU A 332 -35.15 -2.48 -2.12
C LEU A 332 -35.86 -2.29 -0.78
N ASN A 333 -36.44 -3.36 -0.24
CA ASN A 333 -37.05 -3.30 1.08
C ASN A 333 -35.99 -2.96 2.13
N ARG A 334 -36.24 -1.89 2.90
CA ARG A 334 -35.38 -1.44 4.00
C ARG A 334 -35.21 -2.55 5.03
N TRP A 335 -34.01 -2.64 5.59
CA TRP A 335 -33.67 -3.55 6.68
C TRP A 335 -33.27 -2.78 7.95
N LYS A 336 -31.98 -2.74 8.31
CA LYS A 336 -31.50 -2.12 9.56
C LYS A 336 -30.41 -1.07 9.36
N GLY A 337 -29.54 -1.23 8.35
CA GLY A 337 -28.40 -0.34 8.11
C GLY A 337 -28.77 1.07 7.64
N ASN A 338 -27.80 1.99 7.71
CA ASN A 338 -27.92 3.31 7.11
C ASN A 338 -28.06 3.17 5.59
N ALA A 339 -29.05 3.85 5.05
CA ALA A 339 -29.37 3.74 3.64
C ALA A 339 -29.54 5.12 2.97
N SER A 340 -28.91 6.13 3.58
CA SER A 340 -28.60 7.43 2.99
C SER A 340 -27.30 7.33 2.18
N SER A 341 -27.25 8.03 1.06
CA SER A 341 -26.03 8.10 0.25
C SER A 341 -25.16 9.28 0.66
N TRP A 342 -23.84 9.09 0.63
CA TRP A 342 -22.90 10.21 0.70
C TRP A 342 -23.03 11.18 -0.49
N MET A 343 -23.63 10.75 -1.62
CA MET A 343 -23.96 11.63 -2.75
C MET A 343 -25.15 12.55 -2.47
N GLY A 344 -26.05 12.13 -1.56
CA GLY A 344 -27.30 12.83 -1.22
C GLY A 344 -28.53 11.93 -1.31
N GLY A 345 -29.50 12.18 -0.42
CA GLY A 345 -30.79 11.48 -0.39
C GLY A 345 -30.73 10.00 0.04
N GLU A 346 -31.88 9.35 -0.01
CA GLU A 346 -31.99 7.91 0.24
C GLU A 346 -31.55 7.09 -0.98
N ILE A 347 -30.90 5.95 -0.72
CA ILE A 347 -30.52 4.97 -1.75
C ILE A 347 -31.73 4.10 -2.12
N GLY A 348 -32.01 3.96 -3.41
CA GLY A 348 -32.96 3.00 -3.98
C GLY A 348 -32.39 2.23 -5.17
N MET A 349 -33.04 1.15 -5.64
CA MET A 349 -32.61 0.39 -6.83
C MET A 349 -33.66 0.49 -7.93
N LEU A 350 -33.35 1.19 -9.02
CA LEU A 350 -34.32 1.59 -10.04
C LEU A 350 -34.90 0.40 -10.84
N GLY A 351 -35.80 -0.36 -10.22
CA GLY A 351 -36.24 -1.69 -10.66
C GLY A 351 -37.54 -1.72 -11.44
N GLN A 352 -38.37 -0.69 -11.30
CA GLN A 352 -39.62 -0.51 -12.04
C GLN A 352 -39.62 0.86 -12.69
N VAL A 353 -40.67 1.16 -13.47
CA VAL A 353 -40.92 2.47 -14.09
C VAL A 353 -42.32 2.94 -13.68
N THR A 354 -42.49 4.25 -13.53
CA THR A 354 -43.74 4.90 -13.11
C THR A 354 -44.32 5.81 -14.18
N ARG A 355 -43.48 6.41 -15.04
CA ARG A 355 -43.94 7.28 -16.14
C ARG A 355 -44.07 6.57 -17.47
N ILE A 356 -43.82 5.27 -17.49
CA ILE A 356 -43.97 4.40 -18.66
C ILE A 356 -44.97 3.29 -18.31
N ASN A 357 -45.98 3.12 -19.14
CA ASN A 357 -47.02 2.11 -18.96
C ASN A 357 -46.47 0.70 -19.20
N VAL A 358 -46.66 -0.20 -18.25
CA VAL A 358 -46.23 -1.60 -18.32
C VAL A 358 -47.36 -2.50 -17.85
N SER A 359 -47.67 -3.54 -18.63
CA SER A 359 -48.63 -4.58 -18.24
C SER A 359 -48.14 -5.35 -17.02
N ASP A 360 -49.06 -5.95 -16.25
CA ASP A 360 -48.67 -6.72 -15.06
C ASP A 360 -47.79 -7.93 -15.39
N GLU A 361 -48.04 -8.57 -16.53
CA GLU A 361 -47.20 -9.68 -17.01
C GLU A 361 -45.76 -9.23 -17.27
N LEU A 362 -45.56 -8.14 -18.01
CA LEU A 362 -44.22 -7.61 -18.28
C LEU A 362 -43.56 -7.09 -17.01
N ARG A 363 -44.31 -6.46 -16.10
CA ARG A 363 -43.82 -6.02 -14.79
C ARG A 363 -43.26 -7.19 -14.00
N LEU A 364 -43.96 -8.32 -13.95
CA LEU A 364 -43.49 -9.55 -13.29
C LEU A 364 -42.23 -10.13 -13.95
N GLN A 365 -42.12 -10.05 -15.28
CA GLN A 365 -40.90 -10.48 -15.98
C GLN A 365 -39.70 -9.55 -15.67
N MET A 366 -39.90 -8.23 -15.68
CA MET A 366 -38.87 -7.25 -15.34
C MET A 366 -38.37 -7.40 -13.90
N LEU A 367 -39.24 -7.77 -12.96
CA LEU A 367 -38.87 -8.04 -11.57
C LEU A 367 -37.89 -9.22 -11.38
N LYS A 368 -37.73 -10.10 -12.37
CA LYS A 368 -36.70 -11.15 -12.35
C LYS A 368 -35.29 -10.58 -12.54
N ASN A 369 -35.17 -9.41 -13.17
CA ASN A 369 -33.92 -8.70 -13.37
C ASN A 369 -34.11 -7.19 -13.10
N PRO A 370 -34.31 -6.79 -11.83
CA PRO A 370 -34.59 -5.40 -11.48
C PRO A 370 -33.43 -4.52 -11.94
N SER A 371 -33.76 -3.35 -12.49
CA SER A 371 -32.84 -2.36 -13.08
C SER A 371 -32.09 -2.77 -14.34
N GLY A 372 -32.20 -4.03 -14.76
CA GLY A 372 -31.48 -4.53 -15.94
C GLY A 372 -31.88 -3.84 -17.24
N PHE A 373 -33.07 -3.24 -17.31
CA PHE A 373 -33.59 -2.64 -18.54
C PHE A 373 -33.40 -1.12 -18.63
N CYS A 374 -32.80 -0.45 -17.63
CA CYS A 374 -32.74 1.01 -17.58
C CYS A 374 -31.99 1.64 -18.77
N ILE A 375 -30.87 1.06 -19.18
CA ILE A 375 -30.12 1.52 -20.38
C ILE A 375 -30.97 1.34 -21.63
N ALA A 376 -31.55 0.15 -21.83
CA ALA A 376 -32.42 -0.15 -22.97
C ALA A 376 -33.65 0.77 -23.04
N ILE A 377 -34.26 1.11 -21.90
CA ILE A 377 -35.35 2.08 -21.84
C ILE A 377 -34.87 3.47 -22.28
N GLY A 378 -33.71 3.92 -21.78
CA GLY A 378 -33.10 5.20 -22.17
C GLY A 378 -32.82 5.30 -23.67
N LEU A 379 -32.30 4.22 -24.27
CA LEU A 379 -32.08 4.10 -25.72
C LEU A 379 -33.41 4.14 -26.50
N ALA A 380 -34.42 3.42 -26.04
CA ALA A 380 -35.73 3.43 -26.68
C ALA A 380 -36.38 4.83 -26.59
N ILE A 381 -36.24 5.55 -25.48
CA ILE A 381 -36.71 6.95 -25.33
C ILE A 381 -36.05 7.87 -26.36
N GLN A 382 -34.76 7.67 -26.65
CA GLN A 382 -34.07 8.38 -27.73
C GLN A 382 -34.66 8.04 -29.10
N GLY A 383 -34.91 6.76 -29.38
CA GLY A 383 -35.55 6.35 -30.63
C GLY A 383 -36.98 6.85 -30.81
N MET A 384 -37.71 7.06 -29.71
CA MET A 384 -39.01 7.73 -29.70
C MET A 384 -38.91 9.25 -29.94
N GLY A 385 -37.71 9.82 -29.91
CA GLY A 385 -37.49 11.27 -30.01
C GLY A 385 -38.00 12.04 -28.79
N LYS A 386 -38.05 11.38 -27.61
CA LYS A 386 -38.52 11.97 -26.34
C LYS A 386 -37.40 12.13 -25.30
N SER A 387 -36.14 12.00 -25.71
CA SER A 387 -34.98 12.17 -24.84
C SER A 387 -34.61 13.64 -24.63
N ARG A 388 -33.96 13.93 -23.48
CA ARG A 388 -33.41 15.25 -23.18
C ARG A 388 -32.14 15.53 -23.98
N ILE A 389 -31.23 14.56 -23.99
CA ILE A 389 -30.01 14.55 -24.79
C ILE A 389 -30.37 13.80 -26.08
N SER A 390 -30.60 14.57 -27.15
CA SER A 390 -31.09 14.08 -28.44
C SER A 390 -30.00 13.86 -29.49
N ASP A 391 -28.80 14.40 -29.25
CA ASP A 391 -27.61 14.10 -30.06
C ASP A 391 -27.27 12.60 -30.03
N SER A 392 -26.68 12.10 -31.13
CA SER A 392 -26.23 10.71 -31.28
C SER A 392 -24.80 10.68 -31.78
N PHE A 393 -24.09 9.59 -31.44
CA PHE A 393 -22.77 9.31 -32.00
C PHE A 393 -22.81 9.01 -33.51
N LEU A 394 -23.97 8.60 -34.04
CA LEU A 394 -24.14 8.46 -35.48
C LEU A 394 -24.53 9.81 -36.10
N PRO A 395 -23.89 10.21 -37.21
CA PRO A 395 -24.23 11.44 -37.89
C PRO A 395 -25.66 11.39 -38.42
N SER A 396 -26.42 12.46 -38.21
CA SER A 396 -27.73 12.60 -38.86
C SER A 396 -27.52 12.66 -40.38
N LYS A 397 -28.24 11.83 -41.16
CA LYS A 397 -28.27 11.92 -42.63
C LYS A 397 -28.89 13.26 -43.03
N LYS A 398 -28.06 14.30 -43.16
CA LYS A 398 -28.44 15.65 -43.61
C LYS A 398 -28.69 15.62 -45.13
N GLY A 399 -29.91 15.28 -45.52
CA GLY A 399 -30.42 15.56 -46.87
C GLY A 399 -31.29 16.81 -46.83
N LEU A 400 -31.24 17.66 -47.87
CA LEU A 400 -32.03 18.91 -47.97
C LEU A 400 -33.56 18.69 -47.86
N LEU A 401 -34.05 17.45 -47.99
CA LEU A 401 -35.47 17.07 -47.89
C LEU A 401 -35.83 16.29 -46.62
N SER A 402 -34.87 15.90 -45.76
CA SER A 402 -35.14 15.05 -44.58
C SER A 402 -35.61 15.83 -43.34
N SER A 403 -35.41 17.15 -43.29
CA SER A 403 -35.84 18.00 -42.17
C SER A 403 -37.34 18.31 -42.15
N LEU A 404 -38.02 18.19 -43.29
CA LEU A 404 -39.44 18.52 -43.45
C LEU A 404 -40.41 17.35 -43.17
N THR A 405 -39.90 16.12 -42.99
CA THR A 405 -40.72 14.91 -42.79
C THR A 405 -40.06 13.83 -41.93
N ARG A 406 -39.38 14.18 -40.82
CA ARG A 406 -39.04 13.16 -39.81
C ARG A 406 -40.33 12.76 -39.07
N LYS A 407 -41.08 11.82 -39.66
CA LYS A 407 -42.28 11.21 -39.05
C LYS A 407 -41.89 10.73 -37.66
N LYS A 408 -42.56 11.24 -36.61
CA LYS A 408 -42.37 10.76 -35.25
C LYS A 408 -42.58 9.24 -35.25
N SER A 409 -41.58 8.50 -34.79
CA SER A 409 -41.70 7.05 -34.74
C SER A 409 -42.78 6.67 -33.74
N LYS A 410 -43.69 5.77 -34.12
CA LYS A 410 -44.73 5.29 -33.21
C LYS A 410 -44.19 4.24 -32.23
N SER A 411 -43.04 3.66 -32.54
CA SER A 411 -42.35 2.69 -31.71
C SER A 411 -40.83 2.85 -31.85
N ALA A 412 -40.06 2.31 -30.90
CA ALA A 412 -38.60 2.23 -31.01
C ALA A 412 -38.09 1.08 -30.15
N TRP A 413 -37.01 0.44 -30.62
CA TRP A 413 -36.26 -0.54 -29.85
C TRP A 413 -35.02 0.11 -29.26
N GLY A 414 -34.81 -0.07 -27.96
CA GLY A 414 -33.53 0.16 -27.31
C GLY A 414 -32.89 -1.17 -26.98
N ILE A 415 -31.65 -1.37 -27.41
CA ILE A 415 -30.89 -2.62 -27.24
C ILE A 415 -29.58 -2.31 -26.51
N ASP A 416 -29.54 -2.68 -25.24
CA ASP A 416 -28.33 -2.74 -24.41
C ASP A 416 -27.59 -4.04 -24.72
N LEU A 417 -26.47 -3.92 -25.44
CA LEU A 417 -25.56 -5.02 -25.76
C LEU A 417 -24.31 -4.89 -24.88
N GLY A 418 -24.35 -5.53 -23.71
CA GLY A 418 -23.24 -5.57 -22.77
C GLY A 418 -22.31 -6.76 -22.99
N THR A 419 -21.24 -6.84 -22.20
CA THR A 419 -20.25 -7.94 -22.31
C THR A 419 -20.78 -9.29 -21.80
N THR A 420 -21.79 -9.29 -20.95
CA THR A 420 -22.35 -10.50 -20.30
C THR A 420 -23.74 -10.87 -20.80
N GLY A 421 -24.32 -10.08 -21.71
CA GLY A 421 -25.65 -10.34 -22.24
C GLY A 421 -26.24 -9.18 -23.01
N LEU A 422 -27.41 -9.43 -23.58
CA LEU A 422 -28.20 -8.49 -24.36
C LEU A 422 -29.54 -8.26 -23.67
N ARG A 423 -29.98 -7.00 -23.56
CA ARG A 423 -31.30 -6.61 -23.05
C ARG A 423 -31.95 -5.65 -24.02
N ALA A 424 -33.18 -5.94 -24.41
CA ALA A 424 -33.92 -5.08 -25.33
C ALA A 424 -35.29 -4.69 -24.77
N VAL A 425 -35.73 -3.49 -25.11
CA VAL A 425 -37.04 -2.93 -24.76
C VAL A 425 -37.64 -2.27 -25.99
N GLN A 426 -38.90 -2.59 -26.29
CA GLN A 426 -39.69 -1.87 -27.27
C GLN A 426 -40.62 -0.89 -26.56
N LEU A 427 -40.46 0.39 -26.86
CA LEU A 427 -41.42 1.42 -26.48
C LEU A 427 -42.37 1.71 -27.63
N VAL A 428 -43.63 1.96 -27.30
CA VAL A 428 -44.68 2.39 -28.23
C VAL A 428 -45.37 3.63 -27.67
N ASP A 429 -45.64 4.61 -28.53
CA ASP A 429 -46.43 5.79 -28.17
C ASP A 429 -47.92 5.44 -28.21
N THR A 430 -48.59 5.53 -27.07
CA THR A 430 -50.03 5.31 -26.94
C THR A 430 -50.73 6.61 -26.52
N PRO A 431 -52.07 6.69 -26.60
CA PRO A 431 -52.80 7.86 -26.09
C PRO A 431 -52.52 8.18 -24.61
N ASP A 432 -52.17 7.15 -23.82
CA ASP A 432 -51.89 7.26 -22.38
C ASP A 432 -50.39 7.46 -22.07
N GLY A 433 -49.56 7.72 -23.09
CA GLY A 433 -48.13 7.92 -22.98
C GLY A 433 -47.28 6.77 -23.52
N LEU A 434 -46.00 6.73 -23.16
CA LEU A 434 -45.12 5.65 -23.59
C LEU A 434 -45.50 4.35 -22.88
N SER A 435 -45.49 3.24 -23.62
CA SER A 435 -45.71 1.91 -23.07
C SER A 435 -44.62 0.93 -23.49
N ILE A 436 -44.15 0.11 -22.54
CA ILE A 436 -43.32 -1.07 -22.86
C ILE A 436 -44.25 -2.15 -23.39
N GLN A 437 -44.04 -2.56 -24.64
CA GLN A 437 -44.82 -3.62 -25.30
C GLN A 437 -44.07 -4.94 -25.33
N ASN A 438 -42.74 -4.90 -25.43
CA ASN A 438 -41.91 -6.09 -25.49
C ASN A 438 -40.60 -5.87 -24.73
N ILE A 439 -40.11 -6.94 -24.10
CA ILE A 439 -38.77 -7.02 -23.51
C ILE A 439 -38.08 -8.29 -23.99
N TYR A 440 -36.76 -8.26 -24.06
CA TYR A 440 -35.94 -9.43 -24.36
C TYR A 440 -34.68 -9.44 -23.51
N THR A 441 -34.21 -10.63 -23.14
CA THR A 441 -32.95 -10.83 -22.41
C THR A 441 -32.27 -12.09 -22.90
N ASP A 442 -31.00 -11.98 -23.26
CA ASP A 442 -30.08 -13.11 -23.48
C ASP A 442 -28.90 -12.95 -22.52
N VAL A 443 -28.54 -14.01 -21.80
CA VAL A 443 -27.39 -14.03 -20.88
C VAL A 443 -26.30 -14.88 -21.53
N PHE A 444 -25.12 -14.32 -21.69
CA PHE A 444 -24.01 -15.03 -22.29
C PHE A 444 -23.38 -15.97 -21.26
N ASP A 445 -23.01 -17.16 -21.71
CA ASP A 445 -22.35 -18.22 -20.94
C ASP A 445 -20.90 -17.88 -20.57
N ALA A 446 -20.29 -16.89 -21.25
CA ALA A 446 -19.06 -16.23 -20.83
C ALA A 446 -19.03 -14.78 -21.34
N PRO A 447 -18.28 -13.86 -20.69
CA PRO A 447 -18.11 -12.50 -21.18
C PRO A 447 -17.54 -12.46 -22.61
N THR A 448 -17.89 -11.44 -23.39
CA THR A 448 -17.34 -11.21 -24.73
C THR A 448 -15.90 -10.70 -24.66
N ASP A 449 -15.02 -11.18 -25.55
CA ASP A 449 -13.57 -10.90 -25.63
C ASP A 449 -13.20 -9.47 -26.12
N ASP A 450 -13.93 -8.44 -25.70
CA ASP A 450 -13.61 -7.06 -26.07
C ASP A 450 -12.44 -6.45 -25.26
N GLN A 451 -12.02 -7.14 -24.19
CA GLN A 451 -11.21 -6.52 -23.14
C GLN A 451 -9.75 -6.96 -23.08
N THR A 452 -9.34 -7.98 -23.82
CA THR A 452 -7.93 -8.35 -23.83
C THR A 452 -7.35 -7.93 -25.17
N GLY A 453 -6.35 -7.05 -25.15
CA GLY A 453 -5.45 -6.83 -26.29
C GLY A 453 -4.66 -8.09 -26.68
N SER A 454 -5.13 -9.28 -26.31
CA SER A 454 -4.65 -10.57 -26.76
C SER A 454 -5.15 -10.73 -28.19
N ALA A 455 -4.27 -10.49 -29.15
CA ALA A 455 -4.43 -10.85 -30.55
C ALA A 455 -4.46 -12.38 -30.78
N LYS A 456 -5.23 -13.11 -29.98
CA LYS A 456 -5.55 -14.53 -30.16
C LYS A 456 -7.07 -14.67 -30.22
N GLN A 457 -7.67 -14.05 -31.22
CA GLN A 457 -8.91 -14.58 -31.77
C GLN A 457 -8.57 -15.95 -32.35
N ASP A 458 -8.93 -17.03 -31.66
CA ASP A 458 -9.15 -18.28 -32.35
C ASP A 458 -10.30 -18.01 -33.34
N GLN A 459 -9.97 -17.99 -34.64
CA GLN A 459 -10.91 -17.72 -35.74
C GLN A 459 -12.13 -18.66 -35.78
N ALA A 460 -12.17 -19.69 -34.93
CA ALA A 460 -13.22 -20.69 -34.85
C ALA A 460 -14.36 -20.35 -33.87
N THR A 461 -14.20 -19.39 -32.95
CA THR A 461 -15.21 -19.11 -31.92
C THR A 461 -16.18 -18.01 -32.41
N PRO A 462 -17.48 -18.29 -32.56
CA PRO A 462 -18.45 -17.28 -32.99
C PRO A 462 -18.56 -16.12 -31.98
N ASP A 463 -18.70 -14.90 -32.47
CA ASP A 463 -18.96 -13.72 -31.62
C ASP A 463 -20.33 -13.87 -30.93
N LYS A 464 -20.31 -14.12 -29.61
CA LYS A 464 -21.52 -14.31 -28.79
C LYS A 464 -22.47 -13.11 -28.85
N SER A 465 -21.93 -11.90 -29.01
CA SER A 465 -22.75 -10.70 -29.16
C SER A 465 -23.57 -10.74 -30.45
N VAL A 466 -22.96 -11.15 -31.57
CA VAL A 466 -23.63 -11.34 -32.86
C VAL A 466 -24.63 -12.48 -32.79
N GLN A 467 -24.30 -13.59 -32.13
CA GLN A 467 -25.26 -14.69 -31.93
C GLN A 467 -26.50 -14.26 -31.14
N GLY A 468 -26.32 -13.50 -30.05
CA GLY A 468 -27.42 -12.94 -29.27
C GLY A 468 -28.30 -12.01 -30.10
N LEU A 469 -27.69 -11.16 -30.93
CA LEU A 469 -28.40 -10.28 -31.86
C LEU A 469 -29.17 -11.07 -32.94
N GLN A 470 -28.60 -12.14 -33.48
CA GLN A 470 -29.27 -13.00 -34.47
C GLN A 470 -30.49 -13.71 -33.87
N LYS A 471 -30.39 -14.23 -32.64
CA LYS A 471 -31.54 -14.80 -31.92
C LYS A 471 -32.63 -13.74 -31.70
N PHE A 472 -32.25 -12.55 -31.27
CA PHE A 472 -33.18 -11.42 -31.12
C PHE A 472 -33.87 -11.09 -32.45
N ALA A 473 -33.11 -10.94 -33.54
CA ALA A 473 -33.63 -10.63 -34.87
C ALA A 473 -34.64 -11.70 -35.34
N GLN A 474 -34.32 -12.97 -35.13
CA GLN A 474 -35.18 -14.09 -35.50
C GLN A 474 -36.50 -14.09 -34.72
N LEU A 475 -36.45 -13.83 -33.41
CA LEU A 475 -37.63 -13.84 -32.53
C LEU A 475 -38.56 -12.64 -32.75
N HIS A 476 -38.02 -11.52 -33.24
CA HIS A 476 -38.75 -10.26 -33.35
C HIS A 476 -38.88 -9.73 -34.79
N ALA A 477 -38.63 -10.56 -35.81
CA ALA A 477 -38.60 -10.16 -37.23
C ALA A 477 -39.79 -9.27 -37.66
N ASP A 478 -41.02 -9.65 -37.26
CA ASP A 478 -42.25 -8.94 -37.62
C ASP A 478 -42.39 -7.55 -36.98
N MET A 479 -41.63 -7.27 -35.91
CA MET A 479 -41.71 -6.05 -35.11
C MET A 479 -40.57 -5.06 -35.38
N LEU A 480 -39.59 -5.45 -36.21
CA LEU A 480 -38.39 -4.66 -36.49
C LEU A 480 -38.58 -3.70 -37.68
N ALA A 481 -39.45 -4.01 -38.64
CA ALA A 481 -39.59 -3.26 -39.89
C ALA A 481 -39.97 -1.78 -39.70
N ASP A 482 -40.81 -1.47 -38.70
CA ASP A 482 -41.34 -0.12 -38.43
C ASP A 482 -40.75 0.54 -37.17
N SER A 483 -39.79 -0.11 -36.50
CA SER A 483 -39.25 0.35 -35.21
C SER A 483 -37.75 0.64 -35.31
N PRO A 484 -37.29 1.91 -35.28
CA PRO A 484 -35.88 2.25 -35.25
C PRO A 484 -35.18 1.58 -34.06
N ILE A 485 -33.99 1.03 -34.31
CA ILE A 485 -33.15 0.39 -33.30
C ILE A 485 -32.09 1.38 -32.81
N TRP A 486 -32.04 1.58 -31.50
CA TRP A 486 -30.99 2.31 -30.82
C TRP A 486 -30.16 1.37 -29.96
N THR A 487 -28.85 1.52 -30.00
CA THR A 487 -27.93 0.70 -29.19
C THR A 487 -26.92 1.53 -28.42
N ASN A 488 -26.32 0.92 -27.40
CA ASN A 488 -25.31 1.52 -26.55
C ASN A 488 -23.88 1.35 -27.08
N LEU A 489 -22.99 2.20 -26.55
CA LEU A 489 -21.54 2.07 -26.49
C LEU A 489 -21.13 2.02 -25.03
N SER A 490 -20.15 1.16 -24.74
CA SER A 490 -19.71 0.90 -23.38
C SER A 490 -19.07 2.14 -22.76
N ALA A 491 -19.43 2.45 -21.51
CA ALA A 491 -18.95 3.64 -20.82
C ALA A 491 -17.41 3.88 -20.85
N PRO A 492 -16.53 2.86 -20.74
CA PRO A 492 -15.07 3.05 -20.86
C PRO A 492 -14.58 3.58 -22.21
N GLU A 493 -15.37 3.40 -23.27
CA GLU A 493 -15.01 3.91 -24.61
C GLU A 493 -15.28 5.43 -24.75
N ILE A 494 -15.83 6.06 -23.72
CA ILE A 494 -16.40 7.42 -23.78
C ILE A 494 -15.62 8.37 -22.88
N VAL A 495 -15.22 9.50 -23.43
CA VAL A 495 -14.73 10.64 -22.66
C VAL A 495 -15.91 11.56 -22.37
N ASN A 496 -16.29 11.66 -21.10
CA ASN A 496 -17.37 12.53 -20.62
C ASN A 496 -16.80 13.78 -19.96
N ARG A 497 -17.39 14.95 -20.22
CA ARG A 497 -17.06 16.19 -19.53
C ARG A 497 -18.29 17.08 -19.33
N LEU A 498 -18.42 17.59 -18.11
CA LEU A 498 -19.26 18.75 -17.83
C LEU A 498 -18.42 20.01 -18.03
N VAL A 499 -18.87 20.91 -18.88
CA VAL A 499 -18.25 22.22 -19.10
C VAL A 499 -19.23 23.32 -18.69
N LYS A 500 -18.70 24.42 -18.17
CA LYS A 500 -19.49 25.59 -17.75
C LYS A 500 -19.13 26.74 -18.67
N LEU A 501 -20.01 27.04 -19.62
CA LEU A 501 -19.84 28.16 -20.53
C LEU A 501 -20.34 29.45 -19.88
N PRO A 502 -19.96 30.64 -20.38
CA PRO A 502 -20.70 31.86 -20.11
C PRO A 502 -22.17 31.73 -20.60
N PRO A 503 -23.10 32.59 -20.17
CA PRO A 503 -24.51 32.59 -20.61
C PRO A 503 -24.65 33.07 -22.07
N LEU A 504 -24.12 32.27 -22.99
CA LEU A 504 -24.08 32.53 -24.42
C LEU A 504 -25.37 32.03 -25.08
N LYS A 505 -25.85 32.74 -26.09
CA LYS A 505 -26.94 32.27 -26.96
C LYS A 505 -26.54 30.96 -27.65
N ASP A 506 -27.53 30.11 -27.93
CA ASP A 506 -27.34 28.71 -28.38
C ASP A 506 -26.33 28.54 -29.50
N LYS A 507 -26.39 29.39 -30.55
CA LYS A 507 -25.46 29.31 -31.67
C LYS A 507 -24.00 29.54 -31.24
N VAL A 508 -23.76 30.57 -30.43
CA VAL A 508 -22.42 30.92 -29.95
C VAL A 508 -21.92 29.90 -28.93
N ALA A 509 -22.83 29.40 -28.08
CA ALA A 509 -22.52 28.32 -27.15
C ALA A 509 -22.10 27.03 -27.90
N ALA A 510 -22.80 26.67 -28.98
CA ALA A 510 -22.44 25.51 -29.80
C ALA A 510 -21.02 25.64 -30.41
N GLU A 511 -20.69 26.80 -30.96
CA GLU A 511 -19.33 27.08 -31.48
C GLU A 511 -18.28 27.01 -30.37
N ALA A 512 -18.59 27.50 -29.16
CA ALA A 512 -17.70 27.38 -28.00
C ALA A 512 -17.51 25.93 -27.55
N LEU A 513 -18.57 25.11 -27.58
CA LEU A 513 -18.47 23.67 -27.27
C LEU A 513 -17.56 22.95 -28.26
N ASP A 514 -17.62 23.26 -29.55
CA ASP A 514 -16.75 22.65 -30.56
C ASP A 514 -15.27 22.99 -30.32
N GLN A 515 -14.98 24.21 -29.86
CA GLN A 515 -13.63 24.60 -29.44
C GLN A 515 -13.19 23.85 -28.18
N GLU A 516 -14.09 23.66 -27.21
CA GLU A 516 -13.80 22.85 -26.02
C GLU A 516 -13.49 21.40 -26.40
N VAL A 517 -14.25 20.78 -27.31
CA VAL A 517 -13.95 19.42 -27.81
C VAL A 517 -12.54 19.35 -28.41
N SER A 518 -12.21 20.31 -29.27
CA SER A 518 -10.91 20.36 -29.95
C SER A 518 -9.73 20.52 -28.97
N ARG A 519 -9.95 21.17 -27.81
CA ARG A 519 -8.95 21.28 -26.74
C ARG A 519 -8.83 20.01 -25.89
N MET A 520 -9.93 19.27 -25.74
CA MET A 520 -9.97 18.08 -24.89
C MET A 520 -9.24 16.89 -25.47
N ILE A 521 -9.43 16.64 -26.77
CA ILE A 521 -8.97 15.44 -27.43
C ILE A 521 -8.05 15.86 -28.57
N PRO A 522 -6.75 15.54 -28.51
CA PRO A 522 -5.78 15.89 -29.54
C PRO A 522 -5.91 14.95 -30.76
N VAL A 523 -7.11 14.83 -31.29
CA VAL A 523 -7.47 14.01 -32.47
C VAL A 523 -8.38 14.86 -33.36
N ASP A 524 -8.34 14.61 -34.66
CA ASP A 524 -9.20 15.31 -35.61
C ASP A 524 -10.69 15.05 -35.30
N ALA A 525 -11.50 16.12 -35.29
CA ALA A 525 -12.93 16.04 -35.00
C ALA A 525 -13.69 15.14 -35.98
N SER A 526 -13.17 14.95 -37.21
CA SER A 526 -13.74 14.03 -38.19
C SER A 526 -13.60 12.55 -37.82
N GLU A 527 -12.71 12.19 -36.89
CA GLU A 527 -12.52 10.83 -36.37
C GLU A 527 -13.36 10.55 -35.11
N LEU A 528 -14.16 11.52 -34.67
CA LEU A 528 -14.89 11.47 -33.41
C LEU A 528 -16.40 11.56 -33.63
N GLY A 529 -17.14 10.70 -32.93
CA GLY A 529 -18.55 10.91 -32.69
C GLY A 529 -18.71 11.75 -31.43
N ILE A 530 -19.55 12.79 -31.49
CA ILE A 530 -19.69 13.76 -30.40
C ILE A 530 -21.17 13.93 -30.08
N VAL A 531 -21.52 13.70 -28.82
CA VAL A 531 -22.85 13.97 -28.25
C VAL A 531 -22.76 15.20 -27.37
N ARG A 532 -23.64 16.18 -27.60
CA ARG A 532 -23.71 17.41 -26.81
C ARG A 532 -25.08 17.55 -26.17
N TRP A 533 -25.09 18.17 -25.01
CA TRP A 533 -26.29 18.75 -24.42
C TRP A 533 -25.94 20.10 -23.81
N LEU A 534 -26.75 21.11 -24.11
CA LEU A 534 -26.59 22.45 -23.59
C LEU A 534 -27.79 22.75 -22.69
N SER A 535 -27.55 23.22 -21.47
CA SER A 535 -28.63 23.58 -20.55
C SER A 535 -29.51 24.69 -21.13
N PRO A 536 -30.73 24.88 -20.64
CA PRO A 536 -31.48 26.11 -20.85
C PRO A 536 -30.63 27.34 -20.47
N MET A 537 -30.93 28.50 -21.08
CA MET A 537 -30.30 29.76 -20.70
C MET A 537 -30.65 30.07 -19.23
N PRO A 538 -29.66 30.43 -18.39
CA PRO A 538 -29.94 30.89 -17.03
C PRO A 538 -30.74 32.21 -17.06
N ASP A 539 -31.59 32.42 -16.06
CA ASP A 539 -32.25 33.72 -15.81
C ASP A 539 -31.25 34.71 -15.17
N ASP A 540 -30.31 34.21 -14.36
CA ASP A 540 -29.22 34.98 -13.78
C ASP A 540 -27.98 34.95 -14.70
N GLU A 541 -27.70 36.07 -15.38
CA GLU A 541 -26.54 36.22 -16.27
C GLU A 541 -25.17 36.13 -15.55
N THR A 542 -25.14 36.15 -14.21
CA THR A 542 -23.91 35.88 -13.46
C THR A 542 -23.58 34.40 -13.35
N LYS A 543 -24.56 33.53 -13.63
CA LYS A 543 -24.38 32.07 -13.63
C LYS A 543 -23.85 31.58 -14.97
N GLY A 544 -22.93 30.62 -14.89
CA GLY A 544 -22.50 29.89 -16.08
C GLY A 544 -23.62 29.00 -16.62
N ARG A 545 -23.57 28.71 -17.92
CA ARG A 545 -24.47 27.81 -18.64
C ARG A 545 -23.82 26.43 -18.78
N PRO A 546 -24.24 25.40 -18.00
CA PRO A 546 -23.65 24.08 -18.09
C PRO A 546 -23.91 23.41 -19.44
N ALA A 547 -22.97 22.58 -19.87
CA ALA A 547 -23.12 21.73 -21.02
C ALA A 547 -22.39 20.40 -20.80
N THR A 548 -22.98 19.33 -21.31
CA THR A 548 -22.43 17.98 -21.26
C THR A 548 -21.89 17.62 -22.63
N ILE A 549 -20.66 17.12 -22.66
CA ILE A 549 -20.01 16.59 -23.86
C ILE A 549 -19.65 15.13 -23.59
N ALA A 550 -20.01 14.26 -24.52
CA ALA A 550 -19.55 12.88 -24.57
C ALA A 550 -18.91 12.61 -25.93
N VAL A 551 -17.71 12.04 -25.94
CA VAL A 551 -16.94 11.79 -27.16
C VAL A 551 -16.51 10.33 -27.25
N ALA A 552 -16.64 9.75 -28.44
CA ALA A 552 -16.20 8.40 -28.76
C ALA A 552 -15.42 8.40 -30.09
N ARG A 553 -14.49 7.44 -30.24
CA ARG A 553 -13.80 7.22 -31.52
C ARG A 553 -14.75 6.59 -32.54
N ASN A 554 -14.70 7.06 -33.79
CA ASN A 554 -15.48 6.48 -34.89
C ASN A 554 -15.21 4.98 -35.10
N ALA A 555 -13.99 4.51 -34.81
CA ALA A 555 -13.66 3.09 -34.85
C ALA A 555 -14.50 2.25 -33.86
N SER A 556 -14.69 2.72 -32.62
CA SER A 556 -15.55 2.04 -31.63
C SER A 556 -17.01 2.07 -32.04
N ILE A 557 -17.49 3.23 -32.52
CA ILE A 557 -18.86 3.38 -33.04
C ILE A 557 -19.12 2.39 -34.17
N GLN A 558 -18.23 2.33 -35.17
CA GLN A 558 -18.38 1.44 -36.32
C GLN A 558 -18.26 -0.04 -35.93
N LYS A 559 -17.37 -0.38 -34.99
CA LYS A 559 -17.28 -1.75 -34.46
C LYS A 559 -18.62 -2.20 -33.88
N GLN A 560 -19.27 -1.35 -33.09
CA GLN A 560 -20.59 -1.66 -32.52
C GLN A 560 -21.66 -1.78 -33.62
N VAL A 561 -21.72 -0.86 -34.57
CA VAL A 561 -22.67 -0.93 -35.70
C VAL A 561 -22.49 -2.21 -36.52
N ASN A 562 -21.23 -2.60 -36.81
CA ASN A 562 -20.93 -3.79 -37.59
C ASN A 562 -21.46 -5.09 -36.94
N ARG A 563 -21.56 -5.16 -35.60
CA ARG A 563 -22.17 -6.30 -34.90
C ARG A 563 -23.64 -6.45 -35.26
N PHE A 564 -24.36 -5.34 -35.29
CA PHE A 564 -25.77 -5.29 -35.67
C PHE A 564 -25.94 -5.58 -37.17
N ASP A 565 -25.11 -4.99 -38.03
CA ASP A 565 -25.14 -5.26 -39.48
C ASP A 565 -24.91 -6.75 -39.79
N THR A 566 -23.97 -7.40 -39.09
CA THR A 566 -23.71 -8.85 -39.23
C THR A 566 -24.90 -9.71 -38.79
N ALA A 567 -25.74 -9.19 -37.89
CA ALA A 567 -26.99 -9.80 -37.48
C ALA A 567 -28.20 -9.36 -38.35
N ASN A 568 -27.97 -8.65 -39.45
CA ASN A 568 -29.00 -8.05 -40.32
C ASN A 568 -29.93 -7.05 -39.60
N LEU A 569 -29.42 -6.36 -38.58
CA LEU A 569 -30.12 -5.31 -37.85
C LEU A 569 -29.55 -3.95 -38.21
N GLN A 570 -30.40 -3.05 -38.72
CA GLN A 570 -29.99 -1.69 -39.07
C GLN A 570 -30.16 -0.75 -37.88
N VAL A 571 -29.05 -0.22 -37.38
CA VAL A 571 -29.04 0.72 -36.25
C VAL A 571 -29.40 2.13 -36.73
N ALA A 572 -30.43 2.71 -36.11
CA ALA A 572 -30.88 4.08 -36.36
C ALA A 572 -30.13 5.12 -35.51
N GLY A 573 -29.59 4.73 -34.35
CA GLY A 573 -28.83 5.61 -33.47
C GLY A 573 -27.94 4.84 -32.51
N VAL A 574 -26.80 5.45 -32.16
CA VAL A 574 -25.86 4.95 -31.16
C VAL A 574 -25.70 6.00 -30.05
N GLN A 575 -25.71 5.54 -28.81
CA GLN A 575 -25.51 6.37 -27.61
C GLN A 575 -24.63 5.66 -26.59
N SER A 576 -24.10 6.34 -25.59
CA SER A 576 -23.36 5.71 -24.48
C SER A 576 -24.28 5.24 -23.35
N ASP A 577 -23.85 4.24 -22.58
CA ASP A 577 -24.60 3.77 -21.39
C ASP A 577 -24.99 4.92 -20.45
N PRO A 578 -24.06 5.81 -20.05
CA PRO A 578 -24.39 6.84 -19.07
C PRO A 578 -25.36 7.89 -19.60
N ILE A 579 -25.29 8.24 -20.88
CA ILE A 579 -26.21 9.20 -21.50
C ILE A 579 -27.59 8.58 -21.73
N ALA A 580 -27.65 7.29 -22.09
CA ALA A 580 -28.91 6.57 -22.15
C ALA A 580 -29.60 6.56 -20.77
N LEU A 581 -28.85 6.25 -19.70
CA LEU A 581 -29.34 6.33 -18.33
C LEU A 581 -29.77 7.75 -17.94
N ALA A 582 -28.99 8.77 -18.28
CA ALA A 582 -29.34 10.16 -18.01
C ALA A 582 -30.67 10.56 -18.68
N ASN A 583 -30.92 10.08 -19.90
CA ASN A 583 -32.20 10.29 -20.58
C ASN A 583 -33.35 9.55 -19.93
N PHE A 584 -33.12 8.31 -19.49
CA PHE A 584 -34.11 7.57 -18.73
C PHE A 584 -34.46 8.29 -17.42
N VAL A 585 -33.47 8.71 -16.63
CA VAL A 585 -33.66 9.46 -15.38
C VAL A 585 -34.39 10.78 -15.64
N ALA A 586 -33.98 11.54 -16.65
CA ALA A 586 -34.64 12.80 -17.02
C ALA A 586 -36.12 12.59 -17.39
N TYR A 587 -36.46 11.45 -18.01
CA TYR A 587 -37.85 11.12 -18.35
C TYR A 587 -38.63 10.62 -17.12
N GLU A 588 -38.09 9.66 -16.38
CA GLU A 588 -38.73 8.98 -15.25
C GLU A 588 -38.95 9.91 -14.06
N PHE A 589 -38.04 10.84 -13.81
CA PHE A 589 -38.11 11.78 -12.69
C PHE A 589 -38.42 13.21 -13.13
N ALA A 590 -39.00 13.41 -14.32
CA ALA A 590 -39.14 14.76 -14.87
C ALA A 590 -39.99 15.71 -14.01
N ASP A 591 -40.88 15.19 -13.15
CA ASP A 591 -41.65 16.03 -12.22
C ASP A 591 -40.82 16.51 -11.03
N GLN A 592 -39.83 15.73 -10.59
CA GLN A 592 -38.89 16.10 -9.53
C GLN A 592 -37.77 17.00 -10.06
N LEU A 593 -37.39 16.82 -11.33
CA LEU A 593 -36.38 17.62 -12.02
C LEU A 593 -36.92 18.93 -12.62
N LYS A 594 -38.08 19.42 -12.17
CA LYS A 594 -38.59 20.75 -12.55
C LYS A 594 -37.94 21.79 -11.65
N SER A 595 -36.95 22.52 -12.17
CA SER A 595 -36.42 23.72 -11.50
C SER A 595 -37.53 24.78 -11.41
N LYS A 596 -37.69 25.37 -10.21
CA LYS A 596 -38.66 26.45 -9.94
C LYS A 596 -38.05 27.84 -10.16
N ASP A 597 -36.74 27.94 -9.99
CA ASP A 597 -35.91 29.13 -10.18
C ASP A 597 -34.43 28.71 -10.37
N ASP A 598 -33.57 29.70 -10.62
CA ASP A 598 -32.13 29.53 -10.77
C ASP A 598 -31.39 29.27 -9.43
N GLU A 599 -32.03 29.47 -8.28
CA GLU A 599 -31.41 29.33 -6.95
C GLU A 599 -31.42 27.89 -6.42
N HIS A 600 -32.44 27.10 -6.78
CA HIS A 600 -32.57 25.70 -6.34
C HIS A 600 -32.68 24.73 -7.52
N ASP A 601 -31.61 23.97 -7.77
CA ASP A 601 -31.58 22.92 -8.78
C ASP A 601 -31.49 21.54 -8.11
N ASP A 602 -32.63 20.87 -8.00
CA ASP A 602 -32.72 19.51 -7.48
C ASP A 602 -32.14 18.51 -8.50
N ALA A 603 -31.41 17.52 -8.00
CA ALA A 603 -30.81 16.47 -8.79
C ALA A 603 -31.14 15.07 -8.30
N ILE A 604 -31.14 14.15 -9.26
CA ILE A 604 -31.16 12.72 -9.04
C ILE A 604 -29.78 12.16 -9.39
N ALA A 605 -29.16 11.48 -8.44
CA ALA A 605 -27.97 10.69 -8.69
C ALA A 605 -28.35 9.27 -9.12
N ILE A 606 -27.64 8.71 -10.09
CA ILE A 606 -27.74 7.31 -10.47
C ILE A 606 -26.33 6.72 -10.60
N VAL A 607 -26.13 5.55 -10.02
CA VAL A 607 -24.86 4.81 -10.04
C VAL A 607 -25.09 3.48 -10.74
N ASP A 608 -24.47 3.31 -11.89
CA ASP A 608 -24.47 2.08 -12.66
C ASP A 608 -23.18 1.31 -12.41
N SER A 609 -23.28 0.07 -11.92
CA SER A 609 -22.12 -0.82 -11.81
C SER A 609 -22.36 -2.09 -12.63
N GLY A 610 -21.76 -2.10 -13.83
CA GLY A 610 -21.81 -3.21 -14.79
C GLY A 610 -20.74 -4.27 -14.51
N ALA A 611 -20.41 -5.05 -15.54
CA ALA A 611 -19.33 -6.06 -15.45
C ALA A 611 -17.93 -5.40 -15.44
N THR A 612 -17.73 -4.39 -16.27
CA THR A 612 -16.40 -3.84 -16.58
C THR A 612 -16.18 -2.43 -16.03
N SER A 613 -17.25 -1.67 -15.81
CA SER A 613 -17.17 -0.30 -15.34
C SER A 613 -18.28 0.08 -14.38
N THR A 614 -17.98 1.09 -13.55
CA THR A 614 -18.93 1.77 -12.68
C THR A 614 -19.03 3.23 -13.11
N SER A 615 -20.24 3.73 -13.34
CA SER A 615 -20.50 5.14 -13.66
C SER A 615 -21.38 5.79 -12.60
N ALA A 616 -21.00 7.00 -12.16
CA ALA A 616 -21.86 7.87 -11.36
C ALA A 616 -22.37 9.01 -12.24
N ILE A 617 -23.66 9.30 -12.17
CA ILE A 617 -24.33 10.27 -13.02
C ILE A 617 -25.21 11.14 -12.14
N ILE A 618 -25.06 12.45 -12.23
CA ILE A 618 -25.93 13.42 -11.55
C ILE A 618 -26.73 14.16 -12.61
N VAL A 619 -28.05 14.09 -12.51
CA VAL A 619 -29.02 14.64 -13.45
C VAL A 619 -29.86 15.68 -12.72
N SER A 620 -29.76 16.95 -13.11
CA SER A 620 -30.62 18.04 -12.65
C SER A 620 -31.40 18.65 -13.82
N ALA A 621 -32.20 19.70 -13.60
CA ALA A 621 -32.84 20.42 -14.70
C ALA A 621 -31.81 21.10 -15.62
N ARG A 622 -30.68 21.54 -15.05
CA ARG A 622 -29.69 22.41 -15.70
C ARG A 622 -28.34 21.74 -15.93
N SER A 623 -28.11 20.56 -15.38
CA SER A 623 -26.81 19.86 -15.48
C SER A 623 -26.97 18.36 -15.71
N CYS A 624 -25.95 17.79 -16.34
CA CYS A 624 -25.78 16.34 -16.45
C CYS A 624 -24.29 16.01 -16.35
N ALA A 625 -23.87 15.58 -15.16
CA ALA A 625 -22.49 15.20 -14.89
C ALA A 625 -22.35 13.67 -14.96
N VAL A 626 -21.26 13.19 -15.53
CA VAL A 626 -20.98 11.75 -15.69
C VAL A 626 -19.52 11.51 -15.32
N TRP A 627 -19.29 10.52 -14.46
CA TRP A 627 -17.97 9.98 -14.14
C TRP A 627 -17.99 8.48 -14.36
N THR A 628 -16.96 7.93 -15.01
CA THR A 628 -16.84 6.50 -15.30
C THR A 628 -15.49 5.98 -14.82
N PHE A 629 -15.51 4.79 -14.21
CA PHE A 629 -14.34 4.11 -13.67
C PHE A 629 -14.32 2.66 -14.18
N GLU A 630 -13.18 2.22 -14.72
CA GLU A 630 -12.93 0.83 -15.13
C GLU A 630 -12.68 -0.07 -13.92
N HIS A 631 -13.68 -0.18 -13.04
CA HIS A 631 -13.64 -1.02 -11.86
C HIS A 631 -15.06 -1.45 -11.50
N ALA A 632 -15.37 -2.74 -11.67
CA ALA A 632 -16.70 -3.29 -11.47
C ALA A 632 -16.67 -4.83 -11.28
N GLY A 633 -17.75 -5.52 -11.67
CA GLY A 633 -18.04 -6.91 -11.31
C GLY A 633 -16.99 -7.96 -11.72
N ASP A 634 -16.29 -7.77 -12.84
CA ASP A 634 -15.32 -8.74 -13.35
C ASP A 634 -14.12 -8.90 -12.41
N GLU A 635 -13.69 -7.81 -11.77
CA GLU A 635 -12.60 -7.86 -10.80
C GLU A 635 -13.03 -8.60 -9.53
N LEU A 636 -14.29 -8.44 -9.11
CA LEU A 636 -14.85 -9.17 -7.97
C LEU A 636 -14.91 -10.67 -8.27
N THR A 637 -15.38 -11.04 -9.47
CA THR A 637 -15.46 -12.44 -9.90
C THR A 637 -14.09 -13.08 -9.98
N LYS A 638 -13.07 -12.38 -10.51
CA LYS A 638 -11.68 -12.85 -10.54
C LYS A 638 -11.11 -13.03 -9.14
N THR A 639 -11.41 -12.11 -8.23
CA THR A 639 -10.97 -12.19 -6.82
C THR A 639 -11.60 -13.41 -6.13
N ILE A 640 -12.92 -13.58 -6.25
CA ILE A 640 -13.62 -14.75 -5.69
C ILE A 640 -13.09 -16.05 -6.28
N ALA A 641 -12.88 -16.12 -7.60
CA ALA A 641 -12.33 -17.31 -8.25
C ALA A 641 -10.96 -17.69 -7.69
N ARG A 642 -10.09 -16.70 -7.45
CA ARG A 642 -8.77 -16.89 -6.86
C ARG A 642 -8.85 -17.39 -5.42
N GLU A 643 -9.59 -16.69 -4.57
CA GLU A 643 -9.68 -17.02 -3.13
C GLU A 643 -10.37 -18.38 -2.91
N THR A 644 -11.38 -18.72 -3.72
CA THR A 644 -12.11 -19.99 -3.60
C THR A 644 -11.52 -21.13 -4.41
N LYS A 645 -10.50 -20.86 -5.24
CA LYS A 645 -9.92 -21.81 -6.21
C LYS A 645 -10.98 -22.45 -7.12
N LYS A 646 -11.93 -21.64 -7.61
CA LYS A 646 -13.05 -22.05 -8.48
C LYS A 646 -12.91 -21.44 -9.89
N THR A 647 -13.72 -21.94 -10.82
CA THR A 647 -13.82 -21.35 -12.18
C THR A 647 -14.47 -19.96 -12.12
N LEU A 648 -14.28 -19.13 -13.16
CA LEU A 648 -14.96 -17.83 -13.25
C LEU A 648 -16.48 -17.97 -13.24
N THR A 649 -17.02 -19.01 -13.89
CA THR A 649 -18.46 -19.30 -13.92
C THR A 649 -18.99 -19.62 -12.52
N ASP A 650 -18.30 -20.48 -11.76
CA ASP A 650 -18.68 -20.79 -10.38
C ASP A 650 -18.54 -19.57 -9.47
N ALA A 651 -17.48 -18.77 -9.66
CA ALA A 651 -17.24 -17.57 -8.89
C ALA A 651 -18.34 -16.50 -9.11
N GLU A 652 -18.88 -16.38 -10.31
CA GLU A 652 -20.02 -15.50 -10.60
C GLU A 652 -21.27 -15.92 -9.80
N ILE A 653 -21.51 -17.23 -9.68
CA ILE A 653 -22.61 -17.77 -8.86
C ILE A 653 -22.36 -17.47 -7.38
N LEU A 654 -21.12 -17.65 -6.89
CA LEU A 654 -20.74 -17.39 -5.50
C LEU A 654 -20.79 -15.89 -5.16
N LYS A 655 -20.47 -14.99 -6.10
CA LYS A 655 -20.56 -13.53 -5.95
C LYS A 655 -21.96 -13.07 -5.53
N LEU A 656 -23.00 -13.71 -6.08
CA LEU A 656 -24.39 -13.42 -5.75
C LEU A 656 -24.93 -14.29 -4.58
N ASN A 657 -24.11 -15.22 -4.07
CA ASN A 657 -24.52 -16.17 -3.04
C ASN A 657 -23.39 -16.44 -2.01
N PRO A 658 -23.00 -15.42 -1.22
CA PRO A 658 -21.93 -15.54 -0.24
C PRO A 658 -22.13 -16.67 0.79
N ALA A 659 -23.39 -16.99 1.11
CA ALA A 659 -23.73 -18.06 2.04
C ALA A 659 -23.22 -19.45 1.61
N SER A 660 -22.94 -19.66 0.32
CA SER A 660 -22.41 -20.91 -0.24
C SER A 660 -20.89 -20.97 -0.29
N ILE A 661 -20.18 -19.89 0.04
CA ILE A 661 -18.72 -19.88 0.18
C ILE A 661 -18.36 -20.57 1.49
N GLN A 662 -17.35 -21.43 1.51
CA GLN A 662 -16.96 -22.14 2.74
C GLN A 662 -16.55 -21.16 3.85
N HIS A 663 -15.62 -20.25 3.54
CA HIS A 663 -15.10 -19.22 4.45
C HIS A 663 -15.42 -17.80 3.92
N PRO A 664 -16.68 -17.35 4.02
CA PRO A 664 -17.09 -16.09 3.42
C PRO A 664 -16.35 -14.87 3.99
N ALA A 665 -15.99 -14.85 5.27
CA ALA A 665 -15.31 -13.69 5.86
C ALA A 665 -13.94 -13.43 5.20
N ALA A 666 -13.16 -14.49 4.98
CA ALA A 666 -11.85 -14.40 4.33
C ALA A 666 -11.94 -13.97 2.86
N VAL A 667 -12.97 -14.45 2.14
CA VAL A 667 -13.17 -14.04 0.73
C VAL A 667 -13.67 -12.59 0.65
N PHE A 668 -14.62 -12.22 1.51
CA PHE A 668 -15.23 -10.89 1.46
C PHE A 668 -14.32 -9.79 2.00
N SER A 669 -13.34 -10.08 2.88
CA SER A 669 -12.35 -9.06 3.28
C SER A 669 -11.59 -8.48 2.08
N GLU A 670 -11.21 -9.32 1.11
CA GLU A 670 -10.56 -8.86 -0.13
C GLU A 670 -11.52 -8.08 -1.03
N ILE A 671 -12.79 -8.49 -1.09
CA ILE A 671 -13.84 -7.80 -1.86
C ILE A 671 -14.17 -6.43 -1.27
N GLU A 672 -14.23 -6.32 0.06
CA GLU A 672 -14.48 -5.08 0.78
C GLU A 672 -13.36 -4.06 0.55
N ILE A 673 -12.10 -4.49 0.44
CA ILE A 673 -10.97 -3.63 0.03
C ILE A 673 -11.22 -3.04 -1.37
N LYS A 674 -11.75 -3.83 -2.31
CA LYS A 674 -12.09 -3.35 -3.67
C LYS A 674 -13.26 -2.36 -3.63
N TYR A 675 -14.28 -2.62 -2.82
CA TYR A 675 -15.39 -1.68 -2.62
C TYR A 675 -14.90 -0.34 -2.08
N GLU A 676 -14.05 -0.37 -1.07
CA GLU A 676 -13.51 0.85 -0.46
C GLU A 676 -12.62 1.62 -1.45
N SER A 677 -11.80 0.92 -2.24
CA SER A 677 -11.03 1.55 -3.31
C SER A 677 -11.92 2.22 -4.37
N LEU A 678 -13.05 1.61 -4.72
CA LEU A 678 -14.03 2.19 -5.65
C LEU A 678 -14.72 3.41 -5.01
N ARG A 679 -15.16 3.29 -3.75
CA ARG A 679 -15.76 4.38 -2.96
C ARG A 679 -14.89 5.62 -2.99
N GLN A 680 -13.62 5.49 -2.60
CA GLN A 680 -12.69 6.62 -2.53
C GLN A 680 -12.50 7.32 -3.88
N ARG A 681 -12.52 6.58 -5.00
CA ARG A 681 -12.43 7.15 -6.35
C ARG A 681 -13.70 7.89 -6.75
N LEU A 682 -14.86 7.33 -6.43
CA LEU A 682 -16.16 7.95 -6.66
C LEU A 682 -16.30 9.23 -5.84
N GLU A 683 -16.10 9.17 -4.52
CA GLU A 683 -16.19 10.32 -3.61
C GLU A 683 -15.25 11.44 -4.05
N ARG A 684 -13.98 11.14 -4.32
CA ARG A 684 -13.02 12.17 -4.77
C ARG A 684 -13.47 12.91 -6.03
N SER A 685 -14.13 12.21 -6.95
CA SER A 685 -14.54 12.79 -8.24
C SER A 685 -15.87 13.53 -8.15
N VAL A 686 -16.82 12.97 -7.42
CA VAL A 686 -18.17 13.51 -7.25
C VAL A 686 -18.19 14.67 -6.24
N SER A 687 -17.58 14.51 -5.07
CA SER A 687 -17.56 15.57 -4.04
C SER A 687 -16.86 16.83 -4.54
N LYS A 688 -15.76 16.69 -5.30
CA LYS A 688 -15.10 17.84 -5.95
C LYS A 688 -16.03 18.63 -6.87
N ALA A 689 -16.95 17.95 -7.55
CA ALA A 689 -17.93 18.61 -8.41
C ALA A 689 -19.11 19.19 -7.63
N GLN A 690 -19.45 18.59 -6.48
CA GLN A 690 -20.47 19.09 -5.57
C GLN A 690 -20.01 20.29 -4.74
N ASP A 691 -18.69 20.54 -4.64
CA ASP A 691 -18.12 21.75 -4.01
C ASP A 691 -18.31 23.04 -4.85
N ASP A 692 -18.75 22.95 -6.11
CA ASP A 692 -19.10 24.15 -6.91
C ASP A 692 -20.32 24.85 -6.30
N ARG A 693 -20.27 26.18 -6.16
CA ARG A 693 -21.37 27.00 -5.62
C ARG A 693 -22.69 26.77 -6.36
N ASP A 694 -22.63 26.50 -7.67
CA ASP A 694 -23.81 26.25 -8.50
C ASP A 694 -24.10 24.74 -8.71
N ALA A 695 -23.48 23.86 -7.91
CA ALA A 695 -23.76 22.43 -7.98
C ALA A 695 -25.21 22.14 -7.55
N PRO A 696 -25.91 21.21 -8.23
CA PRO A 696 -27.27 20.86 -7.86
C PRO A 696 -27.31 20.05 -6.57
N THR A 697 -28.43 20.15 -5.84
CA THR A 697 -28.65 19.39 -4.60
C THR A 697 -29.20 18.01 -4.93
N VAL A 698 -28.44 16.96 -4.62
CA VAL A 698 -28.89 15.58 -4.85
C VAL A 698 -29.92 15.19 -3.79
N ILE A 699 -31.18 15.00 -4.21
CA ILE A 699 -32.30 14.67 -3.32
C ILE A 699 -32.55 13.16 -3.21
N GLN A 700 -32.07 12.37 -4.18
CA GLN A 700 -32.19 10.91 -4.22
C GLN A 700 -31.00 10.28 -4.95
N THR A 701 -30.62 9.08 -4.53
CA THR A 701 -29.59 8.28 -5.20
C THR A 701 -30.13 6.91 -5.60
N TRP A 702 -29.97 6.54 -6.87
CA TRP A 702 -30.44 5.27 -7.41
C TRP A 702 -29.28 4.39 -7.87
N ILE A 703 -29.42 3.07 -7.72
CA ILE A 703 -28.46 2.10 -8.22
C ILE A 703 -29.06 1.27 -9.35
N VAL A 704 -28.22 0.98 -10.35
CA VAL A 704 -28.52 0.08 -11.46
C VAL A 704 -27.28 -0.76 -11.81
N GLY A 705 -27.44 -1.77 -12.67
CA GLY A 705 -26.33 -2.61 -13.11
C GLY A 705 -26.12 -3.84 -12.21
N GLY A 706 -25.64 -4.92 -12.81
CA GLY A 706 -25.60 -6.24 -12.19
C GLY A 706 -24.73 -6.34 -10.93
N THR A 707 -23.65 -5.55 -10.85
CA THR A 707 -22.69 -5.62 -9.74
C THR A 707 -23.25 -5.03 -8.46
N THR A 708 -24.20 -4.10 -8.54
CA THR A 708 -24.87 -3.51 -7.38
C THR A 708 -25.67 -4.53 -6.56
N ARG A 709 -25.93 -5.71 -7.14
CA ARG A 709 -26.57 -6.85 -6.47
C ARG A 709 -25.59 -7.73 -5.68
N CYS A 710 -24.30 -7.48 -5.81
CA CYS A 710 -23.29 -8.17 -5.01
C CYS A 710 -23.48 -7.79 -3.53
N HIS A 711 -23.35 -8.78 -2.65
CA HIS A 711 -23.54 -8.54 -1.23
C HIS A 711 -22.52 -7.52 -0.70
N GLY A 712 -22.97 -6.66 0.22
CA GLY A 712 -22.16 -5.58 0.81
C GLY A 712 -21.90 -4.39 -0.12
N TRP A 713 -22.10 -4.51 -1.45
CA TRP A 713 -21.70 -3.47 -2.40
C TRP A 713 -22.32 -2.11 -2.07
N VAL A 714 -23.64 -2.07 -1.84
CA VAL A 714 -24.34 -0.80 -1.54
C VAL A 714 -23.85 -0.19 -0.24
N ARG A 715 -23.70 -1.00 0.81
CA ARG A 715 -23.22 -0.56 2.13
C ARG A 715 -21.82 0.04 2.02
N HIS A 716 -20.89 -0.69 1.41
CA HIS A 716 -19.50 -0.26 1.36
C HIS A 716 -19.25 0.87 0.35
N VAL A 717 -19.94 0.89 -0.80
CA VAL A 717 -19.65 1.85 -1.87
C VAL A 717 -20.43 3.16 -1.74
N LEU A 718 -21.68 3.12 -1.26
CA LEU A 718 -22.60 4.27 -1.38
C LEU A 718 -23.14 4.83 -0.08
N THR A 719 -23.15 4.06 1.01
CA THR A 719 -23.74 4.57 2.27
C THR A 719 -22.84 5.59 2.94
N SER A 720 -23.45 6.65 3.48
CA SER A 720 -22.79 7.75 4.20
C SER A 720 -22.28 7.33 5.57
#